data_AF-A0A352A7K9-F1
#
_entry.id   AF-A0A352A7K9-F1
#
_cell.length_a   1.000
_cell.length_b   1.000
_cell.length_c   1.000
_cell.angle_alpha   90.00
_cell.angle_beta   90.00
_cell.angle_gamma   90.00
#
_symmetry.space_group_name_H-M   'P 1'
#
loop_
_entity.id
_entity.type
_entity.pdbx_description
1 polymer ?
#
loop_
_entity_poly.entity_id
_entity_poly.type
_entity_poly.pdbx_seq_one_letter_code
_entity_poly.pdbx_strand_id
1 'polypeptide(L)'
;MVKQKVLEFANKVQGKKVGQKGAVTSDDPRYYIMEPVVTDEMAEVALCMDFRKPKSVAELAKLCGKSQELTEKLAFELAVAGVCFVNNKDGVDKYWYDTWVPGIMEMMVNNKENVKKYPQIALAFEHYGRLLGPKSVGKFPMGVGVMRVIPVEKAIQGETRRASYEEISKYLDENDVFTVSDCSCRTSREEMGEGCGHLKEDMCIQMGHAAEYYIRTGRGRQINREEAYEIIKKAEENGLMHQIPNMDGSGETHAICNCCGCSCFAMRIANMFNNNDMVRSNYLAEVDTDKCVACGECVENCPTNAPRLGQKLCTIKPIKLEVKENPRDTEWGPERFNVNYRTNRENVVKTGTSPCKTECPAHIGIQGYIKLAAQGKYADALELIKHENPFPAVCGRICPKKCESACTRGDIDNPVAIDEIKKFIAEQDMNSKNRYIPKKRHDYSDKKIAIIGAGPAGLSCAYYLALDGYKITVFEKQDKLGGMLTLGIPSFRLEKDVINAEIDVIKELGVEFKTGIEVGKDVTIEELRKQGYNAFYVAIGAQGGRMLGINGENHNGVVTGIDFLRDVNLNKEVKLSGNVVVIGGGNVAIDVARTATRVGADTVNMYCLESREIMPALEEEIEEALSENIAINNSWGPKCIIIENDKVTGVEFKKCVKVFDENKRFAPVYNENETIIVPADYVLLSVGQAMDFGKLLDNSKAEFNPNKTLVADEFTYQTGQPDVFTGGDCLTGPRFAIDAIAAGKQGAISIHRFVQRGQSLVFGRDTRVYKAFDKENLNLDGYDKTPRQSANHDNQINKEFKDNRLTFTEEQIKKETERCLGCGATIIDEYKCVGCGQCTTKCKFDAIKLVRHYDNESISFEHVKPAVVKNVLKRKVKIVTKKIKKAFNSGE
;
A
#
# COMPACT_ATOMS: atom_id res chain seq x y z
N MET A 1 -31.11 34.24 9.53
CA MET A 1 -31.82 34.25 10.83
C MET A 1 -31.82 32.83 11.38
N VAL A 2 -31.65 32.64 12.69
CA VAL A 2 -31.68 31.30 13.31
C VAL A 2 -33.11 30.75 13.26
N LYS A 3 -33.26 29.53 12.74
CA LYS A 3 -34.52 28.79 12.66
C LYS A 3 -34.86 28.24 14.04
N GLN A 4 -35.80 28.88 14.73
CA GLN A 4 -36.04 28.64 16.16
C GLN A 4 -36.58 27.24 16.43
N LYS A 5 -37.48 26.74 15.58
CA LYS A 5 -38.06 25.39 15.72
C LYS A 5 -37.05 24.31 15.41
N VAL A 6 -36.17 24.54 14.44
CA VAL A 6 -35.03 23.64 14.17
C VAL A 6 -34.11 23.54 15.41
N LEU A 7 -33.81 24.66 16.07
CA LEU A 7 -33.00 24.69 17.28
C LEU A 7 -33.70 24.03 18.49
N GLU A 8 -35.01 24.24 18.64
CA GLU A 8 -35.84 23.55 19.63
C GLU A 8 -35.79 22.03 19.41
N PHE A 9 -35.96 21.57 18.17
CA PHE A 9 -35.90 20.15 17.84
C PHE A 9 -34.51 19.55 18.10
N ALA A 10 -33.43 20.24 17.69
CA ALA A 10 -32.08 19.77 17.96
C ALA A 10 -31.82 19.55 19.47
N ASN A 11 -32.36 20.45 20.30
CA ASN A 11 -32.32 20.34 21.75
C ASN A 11 -33.21 19.20 22.29
N LYS A 12 -34.39 18.98 21.70
CA LYS A 12 -35.26 17.85 22.02
C LYS A 12 -34.55 16.51 21.81
N VAL A 13 -33.88 16.31 20.67
CA VAL A 13 -33.09 15.08 20.41
C VAL A 13 -32.01 14.87 21.46
N GLN A 14 -31.39 15.97 21.94
CA GLN A 14 -30.39 15.93 23.01
C GLN A 14 -30.97 15.71 24.42
N GLY A 15 -32.30 15.76 24.58
CA GLY A 15 -32.98 15.70 25.88
C GLY A 15 -32.81 16.97 26.71
N LYS A 16 -32.72 18.14 26.06
CA LYS A 16 -32.53 19.46 26.71
C LYS A 16 -33.53 20.50 26.19
N LYS A 17 -33.68 21.60 26.93
CA LYS A 17 -34.37 22.81 26.48
C LYS A 17 -33.37 23.87 26.02
N VAL A 18 -33.78 24.72 25.08
CA VAL A 18 -32.98 25.87 24.62
C VAL A 18 -32.59 26.74 25.82
N GLY A 19 -31.32 27.18 25.85
CA GLY A 19 -30.76 27.99 26.95
C GLY A 19 -30.31 27.19 28.19
N GLN A 20 -30.59 25.89 28.29
CA GLN A 20 -30.04 25.07 29.38
C GLN A 20 -28.53 24.84 29.22
N LYS A 21 -27.82 24.58 30.33
CA LYS A 21 -26.37 24.31 30.29
C LYS A 21 -26.05 23.13 29.37
N GLY A 22 -25.25 23.41 28.33
CA GLY A 22 -24.86 22.44 27.31
C GLY A 22 -26.00 22.03 26.36
N ALA A 23 -27.02 22.88 26.23
CA ALA A 23 -27.98 22.87 25.13
C ALA A 23 -27.26 23.07 23.78
N VAL A 24 -27.89 22.62 22.70
CA VAL A 24 -27.47 22.88 21.33
C VAL A 24 -27.67 24.37 21.05
N THR A 25 -26.66 25.01 20.48
CA THR A 25 -26.64 26.40 20.02
C THR A 25 -26.61 26.46 18.50
N SER A 26 -26.76 27.65 17.90
CA SER A 26 -26.78 27.80 16.44
C SER A 26 -25.44 27.52 15.75
N ASP A 27 -24.34 27.53 16.50
CA ASP A 27 -22.98 27.17 16.07
C ASP A 27 -22.65 25.67 16.31
N ASP A 28 -23.55 24.92 16.95
CA ASP A 28 -23.32 23.50 17.22
C ASP A 28 -23.57 22.66 15.95
N PRO A 29 -22.74 21.64 15.67
CA PRO A 29 -22.89 20.78 14.48
C PRO A 29 -24.28 20.12 14.37
N ARG A 30 -24.95 19.87 15.50
CA ARG A 30 -26.30 19.29 15.53
C ARG A 30 -27.37 20.22 14.97
N TYR A 31 -27.24 21.53 15.14
CA TYR A 31 -28.12 22.49 14.46
C TYR A 31 -27.66 22.71 13.02
N TYR A 32 -26.35 22.89 12.84
CA TYR A 32 -25.74 23.24 11.56
C TYR A 32 -26.03 22.23 10.44
N ILE A 33 -26.10 20.93 10.77
CA ILE A 33 -26.44 19.87 9.81
C ILE A 33 -27.87 20.00 9.26
N MET A 34 -28.83 20.46 10.09
CA MET A 34 -30.24 20.57 9.73
C MET A 34 -30.58 21.89 9.05
N GLU A 35 -29.86 22.96 9.40
CA GLU A 35 -30.11 24.33 8.95
C GLU A 35 -30.40 24.46 7.44
N PRO A 36 -29.64 23.86 6.50
CA PRO A 36 -29.89 24.09 5.08
C PRO A 36 -31.16 23.44 4.51
N VAL A 37 -31.63 22.35 5.13
CA VAL A 37 -32.64 21.46 4.53
C VAL A 37 -33.89 21.26 5.39
N VAL A 38 -33.88 21.73 6.64
CA VAL A 38 -35.03 21.67 7.54
C VAL A 38 -35.58 23.08 7.74
N THR A 39 -36.88 23.27 7.49
CA THR A 39 -37.58 24.52 7.77
C THR A 39 -38.13 24.53 9.19
N ASP A 40 -38.52 25.71 9.70
CA ASP A 40 -39.21 25.76 11.00
C ASP A 40 -40.54 25.01 10.97
N GLU A 41 -41.26 25.04 9.85
CA GLU A 41 -42.52 24.31 9.68
C GLU A 41 -42.33 22.78 9.69
N MET A 42 -41.27 22.29 9.05
CA MET A 42 -40.88 20.87 9.18
C MET A 42 -40.55 20.55 10.63
N ALA A 43 -39.75 21.39 11.30
CA ALA A 43 -39.35 21.15 12.68
C ALA A 43 -40.53 21.16 13.68
N GLU A 44 -41.61 21.91 13.41
CA GLU A 44 -42.86 21.81 14.19
C GLU A 44 -43.46 20.40 14.16
N VAL A 45 -43.44 19.72 13.01
CA VAL A 45 -43.89 18.33 12.89
C VAL A 45 -42.92 17.39 13.61
N ALA A 46 -41.61 17.59 13.46
CA ALA A 46 -40.59 16.79 14.15
C ALA A 46 -40.68 16.92 15.69
N LEU A 47 -41.04 18.10 16.20
CA LEU A 47 -41.30 18.34 17.62
C LEU A 47 -42.50 17.56 18.17
N CYS A 48 -43.40 17.05 17.32
CA CYS A 48 -44.51 16.19 17.70
C CYS A 48 -44.19 14.68 17.59
N MET A 49 -43.07 14.31 16.98
CA MET A 49 -42.57 12.93 16.96
C MET A 49 -41.94 12.54 18.29
N ASP A 50 -41.79 11.25 18.55
CA ASP A 50 -41.15 10.75 19.78
C ASP A 50 -39.91 9.91 19.45
N PHE A 51 -38.95 9.88 20.37
CA PHE A 51 -37.74 9.07 20.24
C PHE A 51 -38.11 7.59 20.18
N ARG A 52 -37.79 6.92 19.06
CA ARG A 52 -38.04 5.48 18.80
C ARG A 52 -39.47 5.02 19.07
N LYS A 53 -40.46 5.92 18.96
CA LYS A 53 -41.88 5.62 19.13
C LYS A 53 -42.65 6.03 17.87
N PRO A 54 -42.99 5.06 16.98
CA PRO A 54 -43.68 5.35 15.73
C PRO A 54 -45.04 6.00 15.96
N LYS A 55 -45.34 7.08 15.23
CA LYS A 55 -46.65 7.74 15.19
C LYS A 55 -47.15 7.86 13.76
N SER A 56 -48.45 7.64 13.56
CA SER A 56 -49.11 7.87 12.28
C SER A 56 -49.21 9.37 11.94
N VAL A 57 -49.43 9.68 10.65
CA VAL A 57 -49.72 11.04 10.18
C VAL A 57 -50.92 11.65 10.94
N ALA A 58 -51.98 10.87 11.16
CA ALA A 58 -53.19 11.36 11.85
C ALA A 58 -52.89 11.79 13.30
N GLU A 59 -52.07 11.03 14.02
CA GLU A 59 -51.63 11.39 15.37
C GLU A 59 -50.75 12.64 15.36
N LEU A 60 -49.79 12.72 14.43
CA LEU A 60 -48.90 13.87 14.29
C LEU A 60 -49.68 15.14 13.95
N ALA A 61 -50.62 15.06 13.01
CA ALA A 61 -51.44 16.19 12.57
C ALA A 61 -52.25 16.79 13.72
N LYS A 62 -52.81 15.92 14.58
CA LYS A 62 -53.52 16.32 15.80
C LYS A 62 -52.58 17.01 16.80
N LEU A 63 -51.36 16.53 16.95
CA LEU A 63 -50.37 17.08 17.89
C LEU A 63 -49.78 18.42 17.44
N CYS A 64 -49.54 18.60 16.14
CA CYS A 64 -48.97 19.84 15.59
C CYS A 64 -50.03 20.86 15.17
N GLY A 65 -51.31 20.49 15.15
CA GLY A 65 -52.42 21.36 14.76
C GLY A 65 -52.46 21.69 13.26
N LYS A 66 -51.93 20.81 12.40
CA LYS A 66 -51.91 20.97 10.93
C LYS A 66 -52.89 19.98 10.27
N SER A 67 -53.19 20.19 8.98
CA SER A 67 -53.95 19.19 8.20
C SER A 67 -53.14 17.90 8.04
N GLN A 68 -53.82 16.77 7.84
CA GLN A 68 -53.14 15.48 7.62
C GLN A 68 -52.26 15.53 6.36
N GLU A 69 -52.77 16.09 5.26
CA GLU A 69 -52.03 16.23 3.99
C GLU A 69 -50.73 17.04 4.14
N LEU A 70 -50.81 18.20 4.82
CA LEU A 70 -49.61 19.02 5.07
C LEU A 70 -48.63 18.31 6.01
N THR A 71 -49.15 17.63 7.04
CA THR A 71 -48.33 16.87 8.00
C THR A 71 -47.61 15.71 7.31
N GLU A 72 -48.30 14.98 6.43
CA GLU A 72 -47.73 13.88 5.65
C GLU A 72 -46.59 14.37 4.77
N LYS A 73 -46.82 15.45 4.01
CA LYS A 73 -45.80 16.07 3.17
C LYS A 73 -44.56 16.46 3.99
N LEU A 74 -44.73 17.21 5.07
CA LEU A 74 -43.63 17.69 5.91
C LEU A 74 -42.89 16.54 6.64
N ALA A 75 -43.63 15.53 7.10
CA ALA A 75 -43.05 14.34 7.75
C ALA A 75 -42.22 13.53 6.74
N PHE A 76 -42.69 13.39 5.51
CA PHE A 76 -41.95 12.72 4.45
C PHE A 76 -40.72 13.53 4.02
N GLU A 77 -40.82 14.86 3.90
CA GLU A 77 -39.66 15.73 3.64
C GLU A 77 -38.60 15.64 4.75
N LEU A 78 -39.01 15.54 6.03
CA LEU A 78 -38.10 15.28 7.16
C LEU A 78 -37.41 13.91 7.01
N ALA A 79 -38.15 12.88 6.59
CA ALA A 79 -37.61 11.55 6.36
C ALA A 79 -36.58 11.58 5.22
N VAL A 80 -36.87 12.25 4.10
CA VAL A 80 -35.93 12.45 2.97
C VAL A 80 -34.73 13.30 3.38
N ALA A 81 -34.89 14.28 4.27
CA ALA A 81 -33.76 15.02 4.83
C ALA A 81 -32.85 14.10 5.66
N GLY A 82 -33.41 13.11 6.36
CA GLY A 82 -32.70 12.18 7.26
C GLY A 82 -32.90 12.48 8.74
N VAL A 83 -33.93 13.26 9.08
CA VAL A 83 -34.22 13.72 10.45
C VAL A 83 -35.07 12.70 11.22
N CYS A 84 -35.85 11.90 10.51
CA CYS A 84 -36.70 10.85 11.07
C CYS A 84 -36.73 9.62 10.15
N PHE A 85 -37.20 8.51 10.70
CA PHE A 85 -37.58 7.31 9.97
C PHE A 85 -39.03 7.39 9.50
N VAL A 86 -39.31 6.65 8.43
CA VAL A 86 -40.66 6.35 7.95
C VAL A 86 -40.71 4.89 7.53
N ASN A 87 -41.69 4.16 8.06
CA ASN A 87 -41.95 2.76 7.73
C ASN A 87 -43.45 2.50 7.74
N ASN A 88 -43.89 1.56 6.91
CA ASN A 88 -45.25 1.07 6.95
C ASN A 88 -45.41 0.11 8.14
N LYS A 89 -46.33 0.41 9.04
CA LYS A 89 -46.67 -0.45 10.18
C LYS A 89 -48.18 -0.60 10.25
N ASP A 90 -48.65 -1.83 10.14
CA ASP A 90 -50.08 -2.17 10.15
C ASP A 90 -50.85 -1.46 9.01
N GLY A 91 -50.22 -1.35 7.83
CA GLY A 91 -50.82 -0.70 6.66
C GLY A 91 -50.75 0.83 6.67
N VAL A 92 -50.18 1.45 7.71
CA VAL A 92 -50.11 2.91 7.86
C VAL A 92 -48.67 3.37 8.01
N ASP A 93 -48.32 4.47 7.35
CA ASP A 93 -47.02 5.10 7.52
C ASP A 93 -46.87 5.70 8.92
N LYS A 94 -45.83 5.27 9.62
CA LYS A 94 -45.47 5.78 10.94
C LYS A 94 -44.07 6.40 10.93
N TYR A 95 -43.92 7.49 11.68
CA TYR A 95 -42.72 8.30 11.74
C TYR A 95 -42.19 8.41 13.18
N TRP A 96 -40.87 8.43 13.34
CA TRP A 96 -40.17 8.64 14.62
C TRP A 96 -38.74 9.13 14.37
N TYR A 97 -38.11 9.74 15.37
CA TYR A 97 -36.70 10.12 15.28
C TYR A 97 -35.81 9.19 16.13
N ASP A 98 -34.51 9.17 15.82
CA ASP A 98 -33.50 8.39 16.54
C ASP A 98 -32.40 9.31 17.14
N THR A 99 -31.32 8.74 17.63
CA THR A 99 -30.19 9.48 18.19
C THR A 99 -29.44 10.26 17.11
N TRP A 100 -28.51 11.11 17.52
CA TRP A 100 -27.63 11.80 16.58
C TRP A 100 -26.71 10.85 15.81
N VAL A 101 -26.12 9.86 16.50
CA VAL A 101 -25.09 8.93 15.99
C VAL A 101 -25.12 7.63 16.83
N PRO A 102 -25.37 6.45 16.23
CA PRO A 102 -25.94 6.26 14.90
C PRO A 102 -27.38 6.77 14.78
N GLY A 103 -27.66 7.49 13.70
CA GLY A 103 -29.02 7.93 13.36
C GLY A 103 -29.01 9.15 12.45
N ILE A 104 -29.51 10.27 12.96
CA ILE A 104 -29.80 11.48 12.17
C ILE A 104 -28.60 11.91 11.33
N MET A 105 -27.39 11.98 11.90
CA MET A 105 -26.24 12.50 11.15
C MET A 105 -25.80 11.56 10.01
N GLU A 106 -25.73 10.25 10.26
CA GLU A 106 -25.39 9.28 9.22
C GLU A 106 -26.40 9.29 8.10
N MET A 107 -27.69 9.32 8.45
CA MET A 107 -28.78 9.38 7.49
C MET A 107 -28.63 10.65 6.67
N MET A 108 -28.60 11.84 7.28
CA MET A 108 -28.46 13.13 6.59
C MET A 108 -27.28 13.15 5.61
N VAL A 109 -26.09 12.69 6.03
CA VAL A 109 -24.90 12.64 5.17
C VAL A 109 -25.02 11.62 4.03
N ASN A 110 -25.80 10.55 4.22
CA ASN A 110 -26.03 9.55 3.17
C ASN A 110 -26.88 10.08 2.00
N ASN A 111 -27.60 11.20 2.16
CA ASN A 111 -28.27 11.85 1.01
C ASN A 111 -27.26 12.66 0.21
N LYS A 112 -26.77 12.03 -0.86
CA LYS A 112 -25.73 12.54 -1.75
C LYS A 112 -26.11 13.89 -2.38
N GLU A 113 -27.38 14.06 -2.76
CA GLU A 113 -27.86 15.31 -3.38
C GLU A 113 -27.82 16.47 -2.39
N ASN A 114 -28.26 16.24 -1.16
CA ASN A 114 -28.20 17.25 -0.10
C ASN A 114 -26.75 17.58 0.27
N VAL A 115 -25.86 16.60 0.38
CA VAL A 115 -24.44 16.84 0.67
C VAL A 115 -23.77 17.62 -0.47
N LYS A 116 -24.04 17.26 -1.72
CA LYS A 116 -23.51 17.97 -2.90
C LYS A 116 -23.98 19.42 -2.95
N LYS A 117 -25.24 19.67 -2.59
CA LYS A 117 -25.82 21.03 -2.56
C LYS A 117 -25.40 21.83 -1.32
N TYR A 118 -25.22 21.16 -0.19
CA TYR A 118 -24.94 21.75 1.12
C TYR A 118 -23.80 20.98 1.83
N PRO A 119 -22.53 21.22 1.44
CA PRO A 119 -21.39 20.51 2.02
C PRO A 119 -21.26 20.63 3.54
N GLN A 120 -21.89 21.64 4.15
CA GLN A 120 -21.96 21.75 5.62
C GLN A 120 -22.55 20.52 6.31
N ILE A 121 -23.42 19.76 5.63
CA ILE A 121 -24.03 18.54 6.18
C ILE A 121 -22.94 17.51 6.49
N ALA A 122 -22.02 17.30 5.54
CA ALA A 122 -20.86 16.44 5.70
C ALA A 122 -19.90 16.94 6.79
N LEU A 123 -19.61 18.25 6.83
CA LEU A 123 -18.70 18.86 7.80
C LEU A 123 -19.21 18.76 9.24
N ALA A 124 -20.51 18.98 9.44
CA ALA A 124 -21.15 18.91 10.75
C ALA A 124 -20.96 17.53 11.40
N PHE A 125 -21.04 16.45 10.61
CA PHE A 125 -20.83 15.09 11.11
C PHE A 125 -19.39 14.84 11.60
N GLU A 126 -18.38 15.37 10.89
CA GLU A 126 -16.98 15.29 11.34
C GLU A 126 -16.79 16.04 12.66
N HIS A 127 -17.29 17.29 12.70
CA HIS A 127 -17.19 18.20 13.85
C HIS A 127 -17.87 17.63 15.09
N TYR A 128 -19.03 16.98 14.94
CA TYR A 128 -19.75 16.35 16.04
C TYR A 128 -18.88 15.36 16.81
N GLY A 129 -18.17 14.47 16.10
CA GLY A 129 -17.31 13.51 16.78
C GLY A 129 -15.98 14.11 17.26
N ARG A 130 -15.50 15.24 16.72
CA ARG A 130 -14.41 16.03 17.36
C ARG A 130 -14.85 16.62 18.69
N LEU A 131 -16.11 17.05 18.79
CA LEU A 131 -16.67 17.65 20.01
C LEU A 131 -16.94 16.61 21.11
N LEU A 132 -17.44 15.43 20.75
CA LEU A 132 -17.87 14.42 21.72
C LEU A 132 -16.86 13.29 21.95
N GLY A 133 -16.01 12.95 20.98
CA GLY A 133 -15.01 11.90 21.11
C GLY A 133 -14.09 12.06 22.33
N PRO A 134 -13.48 13.24 22.56
CA PRO A 134 -12.69 13.48 23.77
C PRO A 134 -13.47 13.28 25.07
N LYS A 135 -14.78 13.53 25.04
CA LYS A 135 -15.65 13.41 26.21
C LYS A 135 -16.05 11.96 26.50
N SER A 136 -15.82 11.00 25.62
CA SER A 136 -16.20 9.58 25.81
C SER A 136 -15.06 8.71 26.35
N VAL A 137 -13.81 9.21 26.33
CA VAL A 137 -12.61 8.43 26.61
C VAL A 137 -12.64 7.74 27.97
N GLY A 138 -12.51 6.42 27.97
CA GLY A 138 -12.50 5.57 29.18
C GLY A 138 -13.83 5.56 29.95
N LYS A 139 -14.91 6.16 29.42
CA LYS A 139 -16.21 6.22 30.12
C LYS A 139 -17.10 5.02 29.81
N PHE A 140 -17.08 4.54 28.58
CA PHE A 140 -17.90 3.40 28.17
C PHE A 140 -17.33 2.09 28.72
N PRO A 141 -18.20 1.16 29.17
CA PRO A 141 -17.78 -0.23 29.34
C PRO A 141 -17.28 -0.78 28.01
N MET A 142 -16.42 -1.78 28.09
CA MET A 142 -15.82 -2.38 26.91
C MET A 142 -16.86 -3.10 26.04
N GLY A 143 -16.86 -2.80 24.74
CA GLY A 143 -17.81 -3.33 23.75
C GLY A 143 -19.22 -2.72 23.82
N VAL A 144 -19.46 -1.75 24.72
CA VAL A 144 -20.79 -1.18 24.98
C VAL A 144 -20.89 0.28 24.48
N GLY A 145 -20.08 0.64 23.47
CA GLY A 145 -20.22 1.94 22.80
C GLY A 145 -21.42 1.99 21.86
N VAL A 146 -21.52 3.10 21.13
CA VAL A 146 -22.63 3.34 20.18
C VAL A 146 -22.50 2.54 18.88
N MET A 147 -21.26 2.18 18.53
CA MET A 147 -20.90 1.31 17.41
C MET A 147 -20.02 0.18 17.95
N ARG A 148 -20.07 -1.00 17.33
CA ARG A 148 -19.30 -2.17 17.73
C ARG A 148 -18.68 -2.85 16.51
N VAL A 149 -17.41 -3.22 16.62
CA VAL A 149 -16.71 -4.08 15.67
C VAL A 149 -17.24 -5.49 15.79
N ILE A 150 -17.59 -6.07 14.64
CA ILE A 150 -17.94 -7.48 14.51
C ILE A 150 -16.74 -8.18 13.85
N PRO A 151 -16.25 -9.29 14.42
CA PRO A 151 -15.19 -10.08 13.80
C PRO A 151 -15.58 -10.52 12.39
N VAL A 152 -14.59 -10.58 11.50
CA VAL A 152 -14.73 -11.37 10.28
C VAL A 152 -15.04 -12.80 10.68
N GLU A 153 -16.18 -13.31 10.26
CA GLU A 153 -16.74 -14.56 10.79
C GLU A 153 -15.80 -15.75 10.59
N LYS A 154 -15.13 -15.82 9.43
CA LYS A 154 -14.10 -16.83 9.15
C LYS A 154 -12.96 -16.84 10.18
N ALA A 155 -12.65 -15.70 10.81
CA ALA A 155 -11.60 -15.61 11.83
C ALA A 155 -12.00 -16.22 13.18
N ILE A 156 -13.29 -16.43 13.44
CA ILE A 156 -13.81 -16.99 14.69
C ILE A 156 -14.45 -18.37 14.55
N GLN A 157 -14.52 -18.93 13.33
CA GLN A 157 -15.11 -20.26 13.07
C GLN A 157 -14.49 -21.38 13.91
N GLY A 158 -13.19 -21.27 14.23
CA GLY A 158 -12.47 -22.24 15.07
C GLY A 158 -12.52 -21.98 16.58
N GLU A 159 -13.13 -20.89 17.04
CA GLU A 159 -13.24 -20.56 18.47
C GLU A 159 -14.50 -21.21 19.07
N THR A 160 -14.29 -22.04 20.10
CA THR A 160 -15.38 -22.84 20.71
C THR A 160 -16.33 -21.98 21.53
N ARG A 161 -15.88 -20.82 22.01
CA ARG A 161 -16.71 -19.86 22.77
C ARG A 161 -17.28 -18.77 21.87
N ARG A 162 -17.39 -18.95 20.55
CA ARG A 162 -18.04 -17.95 19.70
C ARG A 162 -19.51 -17.73 20.08
N ALA A 163 -20.02 -16.54 19.83
CA ALA A 163 -21.39 -16.16 20.13
C ALA A 163 -22.09 -15.67 18.86
N SER A 164 -23.35 -16.05 18.67
CA SER A 164 -24.08 -15.74 17.43
C SER A 164 -24.26 -14.24 17.21
N TYR A 165 -24.37 -13.43 18.26
CA TYR A 165 -24.43 -11.97 18.16
C TYR A 165 -23.10 -11.31 17.70
N GLU A 166 -22.05 -12.10 17.48
CA GLU A 166 -20.77 -11.67 16.89
C GLU A 166 -20.55 -12.27 15.49
N GLU A 167 -21.57 -12.91 14.91
CA GLU A 167 -21.54 -13.52 13.58
C GLU A 167 -22.31 -12.64 12.59
N ILE A 168 -21.73 -12.39 11.42
CA ILE A 168 -22.36 -11.58 10.38
C ILE A 168 -23.54 -12.35 9.78
N SER A 169 -23.39 -13.66 9.63
CA SER A 169 -24.42 -14.58 9.13
C SER A 169 -25.70 -14.50 9.95
N LYS A 170 -25.64 -14.40 11.28
CA LYS A 170 -26.83 -14.19 12.13
C LYS A 170 -27.69 -13.04 11.61
N TYR A 171 -27.08 -11.88 11.43
CA TYR A 171 -27.80 -10.66 11.06
C TYR A 171 -28.34 -10.72 9.63
N LEU A 172 -27.56 -11.26 8.70
CA LEU A 172 -28.00 -11.44 7.32
C LEU A 172 -29.07 -12.52 7.21
N ASP A 173 -29.04 -13.56 8.04
CA ASP A 173 -29.94 -14.69 7.89
C ASP A 173 -31.31 -14.46 8.53
N GLU A 174 -31.36 -13.64 9.58
CA GLU A 174 -32.58 -13.24 10.29
C GLU A 174 -33.36 -12.10 9.61
N ASN A 175 -32.87 -11.59 8.46
CA ASN A 175 -33.50 -10.50 7.71
C ASN A 175 -33.82 -10.90 6.26
N ASP A 176 -34.89 -10.33 5.70
CA ASP A 176 -35.33 -10.60 4.31
C ASP A 176 -35.27 -9.37 3.40
N VAL A 177 -35.18 -8.18 3.98
CA VAL A 177 -35.14 -6.91 3.24
C VAL A 177 -33.79 -6.26 3.45
N PHE A 178 -33.09 -5.97 2.35
CA PHE A 178 -31.76 -5.40 2.34
C PHE A 178 -31.65 -4.21 1.41
N THR A 179 -30.86 -3.23 1.81
CA THR A 179 -30.33 -2.20 0.92
C THR A 179 -28.85 -2.02 1.13
N VAL A 180 -28.17 -1.47 0.12
CA VAL A 180 -26.82 -0.96 0.24
C VAL A 180 -26.76 0.52 -0.13
N SER A 181 -25.91 1.27 0.56
CA SER A 181 -25.69 2.69 0.30
C SER A 181 -24.23 3.09 0.57
N ASP A 182 -23.90 4.33 0.19
CA ASP A 182 -22.55 4.87 0.39
C ASP A 182 -22.23 5.04 1.87
N CYS A 183 -20.94 4.89 2.22
CA CYS A 183 -20.46 5.16 3.55
C CYS A 183 -20.54 6.66 3.88
N SER A 184 -21.35 7.05 4.85
CA SER A 184 -21.47 8.44 5.31
C SER A 184 -20.14 9.02 5.81
N CYS A 185 -19.30 8.20 6.48
CA CYS A 185 -17.98 8.66 6.95
C CYS A 185 -17.02 8.97 5.79
N ARG A 186 -17.00 8.12 4.76
CA ARG A 186 -16.14 8.34 3.57
C ARG A 186 -16.68 9.48 2.72
N THR A 187 -18.00 9.62 2.61
CA THR A 187 -18.67 10.78 1.98
C THR A 187 -18.22 12.08 2.65
N SER A 188 -18.30 12.14 3.99
CA SER A 188 -17.85 13.33 4.73
C SER A 188 -16.36 13.64 4.51
N ARG A 189 -15.49 12.61 4.54
CA ARG A 189 -14.05 12.78 4.25
C ARG A 189 -13.78 13.23 2.81
N GLU A 190 -14.54 12.72 1.84
CA GLU A 190 -14.43 13.11 0.44
C GLU A 190 -14.75 14.60 0.24
N GLU A 191 -15.86 15.08 0.83
CA GLU A 191 -16.22 16.51 0.76
C GLU A 191 -15.16 17.41 1.39
N MET A 192 -14.41 16.91 2.37
CA MET A 192 -13.31 17.63 3.00
C MET A 192 -12.00 17.58 2.21
N GLY A 193 -11.92 16.83 1.10
CA GLY A 193 -10.66 16.55 0.42
C GLY A 193 -9.71 15.65 1.23
N GLU A 194 -10.26 14.94 2.22
CA GLU A 194 -9.54 14.09 3.15
C GLU A 194 -9.87 12.61 2.97
N GLY A 195 -10.27 12.13 1.80
CA GLY A 195 -10.46 10.70 1.56
C GLY A 195 -9.17 9.90 1.77
N CYS A 196 -9.28 8.59 2.04
CA CYS A 196 -8.11 7.71 2.28
C CYS A 196 -7.88 6.64 1.20
N GLY A 197 -8.42 6.84 -0.01
CA GLY A 197 -8.30 5.91 -1.15
C GLY A 197 -9.29 4.76 -1.11
N HIS A 198 -9.82 4.39 0.06
CA HIS A 198 -10.97 3.48 0.09
C HIS A 198 -12.22 4.23 -0.36
N LEU A 199 -12.86 3.76 -1.44
CA LEU A 199 -14.03 4.42 -2.02
C LEU A 199 -15.31 4.20 -1.17
N LYS A 200 -16.33 5.03 -1.39
CA LYS A 200 -17.49 5.13 -0.47
C LYS A 200 -18.67 4.25 -0.88
N GLU A 201 -18.72 3.81 -2.13
CA GLU A 201 -19.86 3.13 -2.76
C GLU A 201 -20.06 1.72 -2.20
N ASP A 202 -21.33 1.32 -2.06
CA ASP A 202 -21.75 -0.03 -1.65
C ASP A 202 -21.08 -0.55 -0.36
N MET A 203 -20.99 0.31 0.67
CA MET A 203 -20.28 -0.01 1.92
C MET A 203 -21.19 -0.22 3.11
N CYS A 204 -22.36 0.39 3.13
CA CYS A 204 -23.28 0.35 4.27
C CYS A 204 -24.49 -0.49 3.89
N ILE A 205 -24.62 -1.67 4.49
CA ILE A 205 -25.79 -2.55 4.32
C ILE A 205 -26.81 -2.19 5.39
N GLN A 206 -28.06 -1.98 5.01
CA GLN A 206 -29.18 -1.83 5.95
C GLN A 206 -30.08 -3.05 5.86
N MET A 207 -30.75 -3.36 6.96
CA MET A 207 -31.58 -4.56 7.11
C MET A 207 -32.94 -4.23 7.72
N GLY A 208 -33.96 -4.99 7.35
CA GLY A 208 -35.30 -4.91 7.93
C GLY A 208 -35.90 -3.49 7.80
N HIS A 209 -36.31 -2.90 8.92
CA HIS A 209 -36.93 -1.57 8.93
C HIS A 209 -36.01 -0.46 8.38
N ALA A 210 -34.70 -0.56 8.60
CA ALA A 210 -33.76 0.42 8.05
C ALA A 210 -33.67 0.28 6.53
N ALA A 211 -33.65 -0.95 6.00
CA ALA A 211 -33.67 -1.19 4.56
C ALA A 211 -34.93 -0.59 3.91
N GLU A 212 -36.11 -0.85 4.48
CA GLU A 212 -37.36 -0.27 4.00
C GLU A 212 -37.30 1.26 3.95
N TYR A 213 -36.79 1.91 5.00
CA TYR A 213 -36.61 3.37 5.01
C TYR A 213 -35.69 3.86 3.87
N TYR A 214 -34.58 3.16 3.60
CA TYR A 214 -33.66 3.53 2.53
C TYR A 214 -34.27 3.35 1.13
N ILE A 215 -35.10 2.32 0.93
CA ILE A 215 -35.88 2.13 -0.31
C ILE A 215 -36.84 3.30 -0.49
N ARG A 216 -37.64 3.60 0.53
CA ARG A 216 -38.69 4.61 0.48
C ARG A 216 -38.19 6.02 0.24
N THR A 217 -37.00 6.33 0.76
CA THR A 217 -36.37 7.65 0.60
C THR A 217 -35.45 7.74 -0.63
N GLY A 218 -35.30 6.65 -1.39
CA GLY A 218 -34.46 6.61 -2.60
C GLY A 218 -32.96 6.77 -2.33
N ARG A 219 -32.49 6.46 -1.11
CA ARG A 219 -31.10 6.66 -0.69
C ARG A 219 -30.22 5.42 -0.87
N GLY A 220 -30.83 4.25 -0.82
CA GLY A 220 -30.16 2.97 -0.96
C GLY A 220 -30.66 2.18 -2.17
N ARG A 221 -29.79 1.34 -2.71
CA ARG A 221 -30.13 0.36 -3.72
C ARG A 221 -30.60 -0.91 -3.02
N GLN A 222 -31.77 -1.41 -3.39
CA GLN A 222 -32.26 -2.70 -2.88
C GLN A 222 -31.37 -3.83 -3.41
N ILE A 223 -31.04 -4.79 -2.56
CA ILE A 223 -30.23 -5.96 -2.87
C ILE A 223 -30.88 -7.22 -2.30
N ASN A 224 -30.43 -8.40 -2.77
CA ASN A 224 -30.79 -9.67 -2.15
C ASN A 224 -29.74 -10.08 -1.09
N ARG A 225 -29.99 -11.20 -0.40
CA ARG A 225 -29.11 -11.70 0.65
C ARG A 225 -27.77 -12.16 0.11
N GLU A 226 -27.76 -12.82 -1.05
CA GLU A 226 -26.56 -13.30 -1.72
C GLU A 226 -25.59 -12.15 -2.03
N GLU A 227 -26.12 -11.07 -2.60
CA GLU A 227 -25.35 -9.85 -2.89
C GLU A 227 -24.83 -9.19 -1.59
N ALA A 228 -25.60 -9.23 -0.50
CA ALA A 228 -25.12 -8.75 0.80
C ALA A 228 -23.88 -9.53 1.28
N TYR A 229 -23.88 -10.86 1.15
CA TYR A 229 -22.70 -11.70 1.42
C TYR A 229 -21.53 -11.40 0.47
N GLU A 230 -21.79 -11.14 -0.81
CA GLU A 230 -20.76 -10.76 -1.77
C GLU A 230 -20.09 -9.43 -1.41
N ILE A 231 -20.88 -8.43 -0.98
CA ILE A 231 -20.37 -7.14 -0.50
C ILE A 231 -19.48 -7.33 0.74
N ILE A 232 -19.93 -8.13 1.71
CA ILE A 232 -19.15 -8.46 2.92
C ILE A 232 -17.82 -9.10 2.54
N LYS A 233 -17.84 -10.11 1.67
CA LYS A 233 -16.64 -10.81 1.21
C LYS A 233 -15.69 -9.86 0.47
N LYS A 234 -16.21 -9.04 -0.44
CA LYS A 234 -15.42 -8.04 -1.18
C LYS A 234 -14.79 -7.02 -0.24
N ALA A 235 -15.50 -6.59 0.80
CA ALA A 235 -14.96 -5.71 1.82
C ALA A 235 -13.80 -6.36 2.59
N GLU A 236 -13.95 -7.62 2.99
CA GLU A 236 -12.89 -8.39 3.68
C GLU A 236 -11.65 -8.60 2.80
N GLU A 237 -11.84 -8.96 1.53
CA GLU A 237 -10.76 -9.11 0.56
C GLU A 237 -9.97 -7.81 0.40
N ASN A 238 -10.65 -6.66 0.43
CA ASN A 238 -10.06 -5.32 0.41
C ASN A 238 -9.55 -4.81 1.79
N GLY A 239 -9.51 -5.67 2.82
CA GLY A 239 -8.95 -5.32 4.13
C GLY A 239 -9.85 -4.44 5.01
N LEU A 240 -11.14 -4.35 4.70
CA LEU A 240 -12.14 -3.66 5.50
C LEU A 240 -12.72 -4.57 6.57
N MET A 241 -13.09 -4.02 7.71
CA MET A 241 -13.75 -4.77 8.79
C MET A 241 -15.20 -4.34 8.99
N HIS A 242 -15.94 -5.14 9.73
CA HIS A 242 -17.36 -4.91 9.94
C HIS A 242 -17.65 -4.18 11.24
N GLN A 243 -18.61 -3.27 11.22
CA GLN A 243 -19.16 -2.62 12.40
C GLN A 243 -20.67 -2.54 12.33
N ILE A 244 -21.33 -2.59 13.48
CA ILE A 244 -22.77 -2.47 13.62
C ILE A 244 -23.15 -1.35 14.60
N PRO A 245 -24.31 -0.71 14.43
CA PRO A 245 -25.00 0.00 15.51
C PRO A 245 -25.19 -0.91 16.72
N ASN A 246 -24.91 -0.40 17.92
CA ASN A 246 -24.79 -1.21 19.14
C ASN A 246 -25.72 -0.75 20.28
N MET A 247 -26.84 -0.09 19.94
CA MET A 247 -27.80 0.47 20.90
C MET A 247 -29.21 -0.11 20.78
N ASP A 248 -29.40 -1.14 19.95
CA ASP A 248 -30.72 -1.72 19.68
C ASP A 248 -31.08 -2.86 20.62
N GLY A 249 -30.07 -3.47 21.26
CA GLY A 249 -30.23 -4.60 22.16
C GLY A 249 -29.28 -5.73 21.78
N SER A 250 -29.15 -6.73 22.65
CA SER A 250 -28.31 -7.91 22.39
C SER A 250 -28.86 -8.67 21.19
N GLY A 251 -27.99 -9.00 20.23
CA GLY A 251 -28.36 -9.74 19.02
C GLY A 251 -29.21 -8.96 18.01
N GLU A 252 -29.46 -7.68 18.25
CA GLU A 252 -30.27 -6.82 17.38
C GLU A 252 -29.41 -5.74 16.73
N THR A 253 -29.57 -5.55 15.43
CA THR A 253 -29.01 -4.41 14.71
C THR A 253 -29.74 -4.18 13.40
N HIS A 254 -29.63 -2.98 12.86
CA HIS A 254 -30.31 -2.58 11.63
C HIS A 254 -29.37 -2.25 10.47
N ALA A 255 -28.05 -2.29 10.69
CA ALA A 255 -27.07 -2.02 9.65
C ALA A 255 -25.72 -2.70 9.90
N ILE A 256 -25.00 -2.97 8.81
CA ILE A 256 -23.61 -3.44 8.82
C ILE A 256 -22.78 -2.48 7.96
N CYS A 257 -21.75 -1.89 8.56
CA CYS A 257 -20.83 -0.96 7.92
C CYS A 257 -19.48 -1.64 7.61
N ASN A 258 -19.04 -1.59 6.35
CA ASN A 258 -17.72 -2.04 5.90
C ASN A 258 -16.65 -0.94 6.07
N CYS A 259 -15.97 -0.94 7.21
CA CYS A 259 -15.17 0.17 7.70
C CYS A 259 -13.67 0.03 7.47
N CYS A 260 -13.01 1.14 7.14
CA CYS A 260 -11.55 1.27 7.20
C CYS A 260 -11.12 2.00 8.49
N GLY A 261 -9.88 1.77 8.92
CA GLY A 261 -9.29 2.46 10.07
C GLY A 261 -9.02 3.96 9.85
N CYS A 262 -8.94 4.39 8.57
CA CYS A 262 -8.54 5.75 8.20
C CYS A 262 -9.68 6.77 8.15
N SER A 263 -10.82 6.42 7.53
CA SER A 263 -11.95 7.36 7.33
C SER A 263 -13.11 7.15 8.29
N CYS A 264 -13.30 5.97 8.85
CA CYS A 264 -14.46 5.68 9.71
C CYS A 264 -14.43 6.54 10.99
N PHE A 265 -15.54 7.24 11.29
CA PHE A 265 -15.65 8.09 12.47
C PHE A 265 -15.80 7.30 13.77
N ALA A 266 -16.34 6.09 13.72
CA ALA A 266 -16.29 5.18 14.86
C ALA A 266 -14.85 4.73 15.15
N MET A 267 -14.07 4.42 14.11
CA MET A 267 -12.67 4.03 14.29
C MET A 267 -11.74 5.16 14.67
N ARG A 268 -12.10 6.41 14.38
CA ARG A 268 -11.43 7.59 14.99
C ARG A 268 -11.42 7.48 16.53
N ILE A 269 -12.44 6.88 17.15
CA ILE A 269 -12.47 6.70 18.60
C ILE A 269 -11.31 5.80 19.08
N ALA A 270 -11.09 4.68 18.40
CA ALA A 270 -9.97 3.78 18.67
C ALA A 270 -8.63 4.40 18.29
N ASN A 271 -8.53 5.01 17.10
CA ASN A 271 -7.23 5.39 16.54
C ASN A 271 -6.73 6.75 16.98
N MET A 272 -7.62 7.75 17.06
CA MET A 272 -7.25 9.11 17.45
C MET A 272 -7.26 9.29 18.96
N PHE A 273 -8.30 8.81 19.64
CA PHE A 273 -8.45 9.01 21.09
C PHE A 273 -7.87 7.85 21.90
N ASN A 274 -7.34 6.80 21.26
CA ASN A 274 -6.89 5.57 21.90
C ASN A 274 -7.97 4.95 22.81
N ASN A 275 -9.24 5.02 22.41
CA ASN A 275 -10.38 4.58 23.21
C ASN A 275 -11.00 3.29 22.64
N ASN A 276 -10.16 2.29 22.38
CA ASN A 276 -10.51 1.04 21.69
C ASN A 276 -11.61 0.23 22.40
N ASP A 277 -11.69 0.31 23.73
CA ASP A 277 -12.75 -0.35 24.51
C ASP A 277 -14.15 0.09 24.09
N MET A 278 -14.33 1.31 23.57
CA MET A 278 -15.65 1.79 23.17
C MET A 278 -16.19 1.07 21.93
N VAL A 279 -15.34 0.54 21.04
CA VAL A 279 -15.76 -0.01 19.75
C VAL A 279 -15.38 -1.46 19.52
N ARG A 280 -14.56 -2.07 20.38
CA ARG A 280 -14.03 -3.43 20.16
C ARG A 280 -15.11 -4.52 20.25
N SER A 281 -14.80 -5.66 19.63
CA SER A 281 -15.50 -6.94 19.86
C SER A 281 -15.06 -7.61 21.16
N ASN A 282 -15.57 -8.82 21.41
CA ASN A 282 -15.19 -9.66 22.54
C ASN A 282 -13.83 -10.37 22.37
N TYR A 283 -13.14 -10.16 21.25
CA TYR A 283 -11.97 -10.96 20.89
C TYR A 283 -10.68 -10.14 20.82
N LEU A 284 -9.55 -10.82 21.02
CA LEU A 284 -8.22 -10.30 20.80
C LEU A 284 -7.44 -11.20 19.85
N ALA A 285 -6.48 -10.61 19.14
CA ALA A 285 -5.59 -11.35 18.27
C ALA A 285 -4.39 -11.84 19.10
N GLU A 286 -4.10 -13.12 19.01
CA GLU A 286 -2.94 -13.75 19.64
C GLU A 286 -2.03 -14.34 18.56
N VAL A 287 -0.71 -14.24 18.77
CA VAL A 287 0.30 -14.71 17.81
C VAL A 287 1.01 -15.93 18.37
N ASP A 288 0.97 -17.02 17.61
CA ASP A 288 1.86 -18.16 17.75
C ASP A 288 3.20 -17.79 17.09
N THR A 289 4.19 -17.42 17.90
CA THR A 289 5.49 -16.95 17.40
C THR A 289 6.27 -18.05 16.70
N ASP A 290 5.99 -19.31 16.99
CA ASP A 290 6.68 -20.46 16.38
C ASP A 290 6.25 -20.64 14.92
N LYS A 291 4.97 -20.38 14.63
CA LYS A 291 4.45 -20.38 13.26
C LYS A 291 4.62 -19.06 12.51
N CYS A 292 4.75 -17.95 13.25
CA CYS A 292 4.89 -16.64 12.63
C CYS A 292 6.19 -16.52 11.84
N VAL A 293 6.07 -15.97 10.62
CA VAL A 293 7.20 -15.74 9.70
C VAL A 293 7.36 -14.27 9.34
N ALA A 294 6.70 -13.36 10.09
CA ALA A 294 6.82 -11.91 9.89
C ALA A 294 6.68 -11.41 8.44
N CYS A 295 5.78 -12.02 7.63
CA CYS A 295 5.60 -11.62 6.23
C CYS A 295 5.10 -10.17 6.09
N GLY A 296 4.31 -9.68 7.06
CA GLY A 296 3.80 -8.29 7.11
C GLY A 296 2.33 -8.14 6.71
N GLU A 297 1.69 -9.14 6.12
CA GLU A 297 0.31 -9.05 5.64
C GLU A 297 -0.68 -8.58 6.73
N CYS A 298 -0.55 -9.11 7.95
CA CYS A 298 -1.37 -8.70 9.09
C CYS A 298 -1.12 -7.25 9.53
N VAL A 299 0.13 -6.77 9.39
CA VAL A 299 0.54 -5.41 9.72
C VAL A 299 -0.03 -4.43 8.72
N GLU A 300 -0.06 -4.75 7.44
CA GLU A 300 -0.57 -3.88 6.38
C GLU A 300 -2.10 -3.76 6.42
N ASN A 301 -2.80 -4.83 6.79
CA ASN A 301 -4.26 -4.90 6.81
C ASN A 301 -4.92 -4.52 8.15
N CYS A 302 -4.17 -4.24 9.21
CA CYS A 302 -4.79 -3.90 10.50
C CYS A 302 -5.43 -2.49 10.49
N PRO A 303 -6.67 -2.32 10.95
CA PRO A 303 -7.33 -1.01 10.99
C PRO A 303 -6.87 -0.11 12.15
N THR A 304 -6.17 -0.65 13.15
CA THR A 304 -5.78 0.10 14.38
C THR A 304 -4.29 0.10 14.67
N ASN A 305 -3.47 -0.43 13.75
CA ASN A 305 -2.02 -0.56 13.93
C ASN A 305 -1.63 -1.32 15.22
N ALA A 306 -2.42 -2.36 15.54
CA ALA A 306 -2.15 -3.27 16.65
C ALA A 306 -0.99 -4.25 16.38
N PRO A 307 -0.97 -5.02 15.27
CA PRO A 307 0.20 -5.79 14.86
C PRO A 307 1.29 -4.88 14.31
N ARG A 308 2.53 -5.17 14.72
CA ARG A 308 3.77 -4.62 14.15
C ARG A 308 4.78 -5.74 14.00
N LEU A 309 5.64 -5.66 12.99
CA LEU A 309 6.72 -6.63 12.83
C LEU A 309 7.76 -6.43 13.93
N GLY A 310 8.28 -7.52 14.45
CA GLY A 310 9.33 -7.56 15.44
C GLY A 310 10.35 -8.64 15.16
N GLN A 311 11.18 -8.92 16.15
CA GLN A 311 12.18 -9.98 16.10
C GLN A 311 11.71 -11.24 16.85
N LYS A 312 12.22 -12.39 16.44
CA LYS A 312 11.98 -13.70 17.07
C LYS A 312 13.25 -14.30 17.69
N LEU A 313 14.42 -13.97 17.14
CA LEU A 313 15.70 -14.55 17.58
C LEU A 313 16.05 -14.16 19.02
N CYS A 314 16.70 -15.09 19.71
CA CYS A 314 17.23 -14.90 21.05
C CYS A 314 18.27 -13.77 21.10
N THR A 315 18.29 -13.03 22.21
CA THR A 315 19.19 -11.89 22.41
C THR A 315 20.14 -12.10 23.57
N ILE A 316 21.35 -11.55 23.49
CA ILE A 316 22.32 -11.49 24.59
C ILE A 316 21.79 -10.59 25.71
N LYS A 317 21.33 -9.38 25.37
CA LYS A 317 20.65 -8.46 26.30
C LYS A 317 19.14 -8.55 26.10
N PRO A 318 18.38 -8.96 27.13
CA PRO A 318 16.93 -9.07 27.04
C PRO A 318 16.26 -7.76 26.61
N ILE A 319 15.32 -7.87 25.68
CA ILE A 319 14.49 -6.74 25.25
C ILE A 319 13.47 -6.43 26.33
N LYS A 320 13.47 -5.18 26.80
CA LYS A 320 12.43 -4.70 27.72
C LYS A 320 11.16 -4.40 26.94
N LEU A 321 10.08 -5.10 27.29
CA LEU A 321 8.74 -4.78 26.79
C LEU A 321 8.25 -3.49 27.46
N GLU A 322 7.92 -2.47 26.65
CA GLU A 322 7.32 -1.24 27.17
C GLU A 322 5.87 -1.50 27.58
N VAL A 323 5.57 -1.36 28.88
CA VAL A 323 4.18 -1.35 29.35
C VAL A 323 3.54 -0.04 28.95
N LYS A 324 2.59 -0.08 28.01
CA LYS A 324 1.86 1.10 27.56
C LYS A 324 0.73 1.46 28.51
N GLU A 325 0.67 2.73 28.90
CA GLU A 325 -0.49 3.27 29.61
C GLU A 325 -1.72 3.26 28.70
N ASN A 326 -2.91 3.15 29.30
CA ASN A 326 -4.16 3.15 28.56
C ASN A 326 -5.28 3.84 29.36
N PRO A 327 -6.39 4.23 28.71
CA PRO A 327 -7.53 4.86 29.37
C PRO A 327 -8.22 4.06 30.48
N ARG A 328 -8.00 2.75 30.65
CA ARG A 328 -8.76 1.94 31.63
C ARG A 328 -8.48 2.35 33.07
N ASP A 329 -7.26 2.80 33.34
CA ASP A 329 -6.73 3.04 34.69
C ASP A 329 -5.87 4.31 34.79
N THR A 330 -5.82 5.11 33.72
CA THR A 330 -5.00 6.32 33.63
C THR A 330 -5.87 7.51 33.20
N GLU A 331 -5.61 8.70 33.73
CA GLU A 331 -6.20 9.93 33.19
C GLU A 331 -5.76 10.13 31.74
N TRP A 332 -6.70 10.51 30.87
CA TRP A 332 -6.48 10.50 29.43
C TRP A 332 -6.98 11.79 28.82
N GLY A 333 -6.07 12.75 28.66
CA GLY A 333 -6.34 14.04 28.06
C GLY A 333 -5.80 14.16 26.63
N PRO A 334 -5.91 15.36 26.04
CA PRO A 334 -5.45 15.66 24.69
C PRO A 334 -3.98 15.31 24.40
N GLU A 335 -3.12 15.37 25.42
CA GLU A 335 -1.70 15.03 25.35
C GLU A 335 -1.42 13.54 25.03
N ARG A 336 -2.43 12.68 25.18
CA ARG A 336 -2.37 11.24 24.90
C ARG A 336 -3.17 10.83 23.66
N PHE A 337 -3.75 11.80 22.95
CA PHE A 337 -4.44 11.56 21.69
C PHE A 337 -3.43 11.43 20.55
N ASN A 338 -3.67 10.47 19.66
CA ASN A 338 -2.96 10.35 18.39
C ASN A 338 -3.68 11.14 17.30
N VAL A 339 -3.55 12.47 17.33
CA VAL A 339 -4.18 13.35 16.32
C VAL A 339 -3.72 13.05 14.89
N ASN A 340 -2.53 12.46 14.73
CA ASN A 340 -1.89 12.13 13.45
C ASN A 340 -2.06 10.65 13.06
N TYR A 341 -3.04 9.93 13.61
CA TYR A 341 -3.26 8.49 13.38
C TYR A 341 -3.36 8.06 11.91
N ARG A 342 -3.58 9.02 11.00
CA ARG A 342 -3.74 8.81 9.57
C ARG A 342 -2.41 8.91 8.80
N THR A 343 -1.33 9.33 9.43
CA THR A 343 -0.02 9.56 8.79
C THR A 343 1.16 9.00 9.58
N ASN A 344 0.95 8.53 10.82
CA ASN A 344 2.01 8.02 11.69
C ASN A 344 1.93 6.52 11.98
N ARG A 345 1.40 5.74 11.04
CA ARG A 345 1.37 4.27 11.15
C ARG A 345 2.82 3.74 11.20
N GLU A 346 3.06 2.78 12.09
CA GLU A 346 4.34 2.10 12.23
C GLU A 346 4.25 0.66 11.72
N ASN A 347 5.18 0.21 10.87
CA ASN A 347 5.22 -1.18 10.40
C ASN A 347 5.99 -2.11 11.36
N VAL A 348 6.94 -1.56 12.11
CA VAL A 348 7.92 -2.30 12.89
C VAL A 348 7.96 -1.76 14.32
N VAL A 349 8.17 -2.63 15.31
CA VAL A 349 8.44 -2.20 16.69
C VAL A 349 9.83 -1.58 16.80
N LYS A 350 10.12 -0.87 17.89
CA LYS A 350 11.39 -0.14 18.10
C LYS A 350 12.64 -1.01 17.95
N THR A 351 12.55 -2.29 18.30
CA THR A 351 13.66 -3.24 18.23
C THR A 351 13.99 -3.71 16.82
N GLY A 352 13.16 -3.41 15.83
CA GLY A 352 13.36 -3.82 14.45
C GLY A 352 12.77 -5.19 14.10
N THR A 353 12.93 -5.58 12.84
CA THR A 353 12.49 -6.87 12.28
C THR A 353 13.55 -7.43 11.33
N SER A 354 13.23 -8.48 10.57
CA SER A 354 14.17 -9.20 9.73
C SER A 354 14.88 -8.27 8.72
N PRO A 355 16.24 -8.36 8.62
CA PRO A 355 17.00 -7.54 7.68
C PRO A 355 16.61 -7.80 6.23
N CYS A 356 16.29 -9.03 5.85
CA CYS A 356 15.97 -9.37 4.46
C CYS A 356 14.74 -8.61 3.92
N LYS A 357 13.66 -8.46 4.71
CA LYS A 357 12.50 -7.63 4.32
C LYS A 357 12.85 -6.14 4.34
N THR A 358 13.67 -5.71 5.29
CA THR A 358 14.09 -4.31 5.41
C THR A 358 14.91 -3.85 4.20
N GLU A 359 15.87 -4.67 3.76
CA GLU A 359 16.79 -4.34 2.66
C GLU A 359 16.20 -4.56 1.27
N CYS A 360 15.10 -5.31 1.16
CA CYS A 360 14.37 -5.43 -0.10
C CYS A 360 13.63 -4.11 -0.37
N PRO A 361 13.89 -3.40 -1.48
CA PRO A 361 13.21 -2.13 -1.77
C PRO A 361 11.69 -2.25 -1.91
N ALA A 362 11.19 -3.41 -2.34
CA ALA A 362 9.76 -3.71 -2.39
C ALA A 362 9.20 -4.25 -1.05
N HIS A 363 10.04 -4.52 -0.06
CA HIS A 363 9.70 -5.11 1.23
C HIS A 363 8.85 -6.40 1.12
N ILE A 364 9.24 -7.29 0.20
CA ILE A 364 8.55 -8.57 -0.01
C ILE A 364 8.58 -9.40 1.29
N GLY A 365 7.52 -10.17 1.56
CA GLY A 365 7.45 -11.10 2.69
C GLY A 365 8.37 -12.32 2.55
N ILE A 366 9.70 -12.11 2.57
CA ILE A 366 10.73 -13.12 2.22
C ILE A 366 10.64 -14.39 3.05
N GLN A 367 10.66 -14.26 4.36
CA GLN A 367 10.50 -15.40 5.27
C GLN A 367 9.19 -16.16 5.03
N GLY A 368 8.15 -15.46 4.58
CA GLY A 368 6.85 -16.04 4.25
C GLY A 368 6.92 -16.96 3.05
N TYR A 369 7.44 -16.50 1.91
CA TYR A 369 7.50 -17.35 0.71
C TYR A 369 8.53 -18.47 0.86
N ILE A 370 9.61 -18.27 1.61
CA ILE A 370 10.56 -19.34 1.95
C ILE A 370 9.86 -20.43 2.76
N LYS A 371 9.04 -20.05 3.76
CA LYS A 371 8.29 -21.04 4.56
C LYS A 371 7.25 -21.79 3.74
N LEU A 372 6.55 -21.10 2.82
CA LEU A 372 5.60 -21.74 1.91
C LEU A 372 6.32 -22.71 0.96
N ALA A 373 7.48 -22.33 0.42
CA ALA A 373 8.31 -23.22 -0.41
C ALA A 373 8.82 -24.44 0.36
N ALA A 374 9.23 -24.28 1.62
CA ALA A 374 9.60 -25.40 2.50
C ALA A 374 8.44 -26.41 2.69
N GLN A 375 7.20 -25.94 2.59
CA GLN A 375 5.99 -26.75 2.70
C GLN A 375 5.48 -27.29 1.35
N GLY A 376 6.20 -27.04 0.24
CA GLY A 376 5.74 -27.39 -1.11
C GLY A 376 4.57 -26.54 -1.64
N LYS A 377 4.20 -25.46 -0.94
CA LYS A 377 3.08 -24.56 -1.30
C LYS A 377 3.53 -23.47 -2.27
N TYR A 378 4.02 -23.88 -3.44
CA TYR A 378 4.69 -22.97 -4.36
C TYR A 378 3.73 -21.94 -5.00
N ALA A 379 2.47 -22.29 -5.23
CA ALA A 379 1.47 -21.34 -5.74
C ALA A 379 1.16 -20.22 -4.73
N ASP A 380 1.00 -20.57 -3.44
CA ASP A 380 0.78 -19.60 -2.37
C ASP A 380 1.99 -18.68 -2.17
N ALA A 381 3.20 -19.25 -2.34
CA ALA A 381 4.47 -18.54 -2.25
C ALA A 381 4.60 -17.52 -3.39
N LEU A 382 4.24 -17.92 -4.61
CA LEU A 382 4.23 -17.07 -5.79
C LEU A 382 3.23 -15.92 -5.65
N GLU A 383 2.00 -16.21 -5.21
CA GLU A 383 1.00 -15.19 -4.91
C GLU A 383 1.55 -14.19 -3.88
N LEU A 384 2.16 -14.67 -2.79
CA LEU A 384 2.76 -13.81 -1.76
C LEU A 384 3.84 -12.87 -2.31
N ILE A 385 4.65 -13.33 -3.26
CA ILE A 385 5.64 -12.47 -3.93
C ILE A 385 4.94 -11.42 -4.81
N LYS A 386 3.92 -11.83 -5.58
CA LYS A 386 3.16 -10.97 -6.51
C LYS A 386 2.33 -9.87 -5.86
N HIS A 387 2.11 -9.93 -4.55
CA HIS A 387 1.57 -8.79 -3.79
C HIS A 387 2.50 -7.55 -3.86
N GLU A 388 3.81 -7.76 -3.96
CA GLU A 388 4.84 -6.71 -3.91
C GLU A 388 5.71 -6.62 -5.15
N ASN A 389 5.76 -7.67 -5.96
CA ASN A 389 6.61 -7.73 -7.14
C ASN A 389 5.88 -8.45 -8.30
N PRO A 390 5.49 -7.75 -9.37
CA PRO A 390 4.90 -8.37 -10.57
C PRO A 390 5.92 -9.10 -11.45
N PHE A 391 7.22 -9.01 -11.15
CA PHE A 391 8.31 -9.63 -11.90
C PHE A 391 9.19 -10.58 -11.04
N PRO A 392 8.60 -11.59 -10.37
CA PRO A 392 9.37 -12.55 -9.57
C PRO A 392 10.43 -13.34 -10.38
N ALA A 393 10.16 -13.73 -11.62
CA ALA A 393 11.05 -14.54 -12.46
C ALA A 393 12.25 -13.74 -12.94
N VAL A 394 12.04 -12.50 -13.37
CA VAL A 394 13.12 -11.54 -13.64
C VAL A 394 13.95 -11.29 -12.38
N CYS A 395 13.32 -10.97 -11.24
CA CYS A 395 14.03 -10.70 -9.99
C CYS A 395 14.67 -11.96 -9.36
N GLY A 396 14.33 -13.16 -9.81
CA GLY A 396 15.02 -14.39 -9.46
C GLY A 396 16.37 -14.52 -10.18
N ARG A 397 16.53 -13.84 -11.33
CA ARG A 397 17.72 -13.93 -12.18
C ARG A 397 18.71 -12.79 -11.96
N ILE A 398 18.22 -11.55 -11.87
CA ILE A 398 19.07 -10.34 -11.96
C ILE A 398 19.10 -9.46 -10.69
N CYS A 399 18.43 -9.87 -9.60
CA CYS A 399 18.36 -9.05 -8.40
C CYS A 399 19.75 -8.91 -7.74
N PRO A 400 20.11 -7.73 -7.19
CA PRO A 400 21.39 -7.53 -6.51
C PRO A 400 21.48 -8.20 -5.12
N LYS A 401 20.49 -9.01 -4.75
CA LYS A 401 20.48 -9.85 -3.54
C LYS A 401 20.79 -9.12 -2.22
N LYS A 402 20.47 -7.82 -2.07
CA LYS A 402 20.66 -7.07 -0.80
C LYS A 402 20.07 -7.79 0.43
N CYS A 403 18.94 -8.48 0.22
CA CYS A 403 18.30 -9.31 1.23
C CYS A 403 19.15 -10.51 1.71
N GLU A 404 20.04 -11.05 0.86
CA GLU A 404 21.03 -12.07 1.21
C GLU A 404 22.25 -11.44 1.86
N SER A 405 22.74 -10.31 1.33
CA SER A 405 23.87 -9.58 1.91
C SER A 405 23.63 -9.21 3.37
N ALA A 406 22.40 -8.88 3.74
CA ALA A 406 22.02 -8.57 5.12
C ALA A 406 21.50 -9.78 5.91
N CYS A 407 21.43 -10.97 5.32
CA CYS A 407 20.86 -12.16 5.96
C CYS A 407 21.60 -12.49 7.26
N THR A 408 20.86 -12.64 8.36
CA THR A 408 21.43 -12.99 9.67
C THR A 408 22.16 -14.34 9.67
N ARG A 409 21.77 -15.28 8.79
CA ARG A 409 22.48 -16.56 8.64
C ARG A 409 23.94 -16.39 8.20
N GLY A 410 24.25 -15.31 7.48
CA GLY A 410 25.61 -14.98 7.05
C GLY A 410 26.58 -14.69 8.20
N ASP A 411 26.11 -14.46 9.43
CA ASP A 411 27.00 -14.31 10.60
C ASP A 411 27.34 -15.67 11.24
N ILE A 412 26.72 -16.75 10.78
CA ILE A 412 26.94 -18.13 11.27
C ILE A 412 27.74 -18.92 10.22
N ASP A 413 27.27 -18.89 8.98
CA ASP A 413 27.90 -19.54 7.83
C ASP A 413 27.68 -18.71 6.53
N ASN A 414 26.88 -19.20 5.59
CA ASN A 414 26.53 -18.52 4.34
C ASN A 414 25.08 -18.02 4.37
N PRO A 415 24.76 -16.89 3.74
CA PRO A 415 23.37 -16.47 3.55
C PRO A 415 22.48 -17.56 2.94
N VAL A 416 21.16 -17.43 3.14
CA VAL A 416 20.17 -18.24 2.42
C VAL A 416 20.18 -17.81 0.94
N ALA A 417 20.09 -18.76 0.00
CA ALA A 417 19.93 -18.49 -1.44
C ALA A 417 18.49 -18.07 -1.77
N ILE A 418 18.15 -16.85 -1.35
CA ILE A 418 16.82 -16.25 -1.46
C ILE A 418 16.44 -16.01 -2.93
N ASP A 419 17.38 -15.61 -3.76
CA ASP A 419 17.21 -15.44 -5.20
C ASP A 419 16.88 -16.75 -5.91
N GLU A 420 17.60 -17.83 -5.63
CA GLU A 420 17.40 -19.15 -6.22
C GLU A 420 16.06 -19.77 -5.79
N ILE A 421 15.69 -19.61 -4.51
CA ILE A 421 14.34 -19.96 -4.04
C ILE A 421 13.28 -19.17 -4.82
N LYS A 422 13.50 -17.86 -5.05
CA LYS A 422 12.58 -17.04 -5.82
C LYS A 422 12.51 -17.48 -7.28
N LYS A 423 13.65 -17.77 -7.93
CA LYS A 423 13.75 -18.26 -9.31
C LYS A 423 12.91 -19.54 -9.43
N PHE A 424 13.14 -20.53 -8.56
CA PHE A 424 12.36 -21.77 -8.53
C PHE A 424 10.86 -21.55 -8.38
N ILE A 425 10.43 -20.71 -7.43
CA ILE A 425 9.00 -20.42 -7.23
C ILE A 425 8.42 -19.76 -8.48
N ALA A 426 9.15 -18.83 -9.09
CA ALA A 426 8.70 -18.07 -10.24
C ALA A 426 8.64 -18.89 -11.54
N GLU A 427 9.36 -20.01 -11.65
CA GLU A 427 9.27 -20.91 -12.81
C GLU A 427 7.85 -21.44 -13.04
N GLN A 428 6.98 -21.45 -12.02
CA GLN A 428 5.57 -21.77 -12.18
C GLN A 428 4.83 -20.82 -13.14
N ASP A 429 5.24 -19.54 -13.24
CA ASP A 429 4.63 -18.54 -14.12
C ASP A 429 5.10 -18.64 -15.58
N MET A 430 6.18 -19.37 -15.82
CA MET A 430 6.76 -19.53 -17.15
C MET A 430 5.84 -20.36 -18.06
N ASN A 431 4.99 -21.22 -17.49
CA ASN A 431 4.00 -21.97 -18.23
C ASN A 431 2.64 -21.27 -18.18
N SER A 432 2.13 -20.85 -19.35
CA SER A 432 0.83 -20.17 -19.48
C SER A 432 -0.36 -20.96 -18.93
N LYS A 433 -0.28 -22.30 -18.85
CA LYS A 433 -1.36 -23.13 -18.28
C LYS A 433 -1.49 -23.01 -16.76
N ASN A 434 -0.40 -22.70 -16.07
CA ASN A 434 -0.31 -22.71 -14.60
C ASN A 434 0.02 -21.33 -14.00
N ARG A 435 0.15 -20.31 -14.85
CA ARG A 435 0.50 -18.95 -14.47
C ARG A 435 -0.54 -18.36 -13.53
N TYR A 436 -0.06 -17.65 -12.50
CA TYR A 436 -0.94 -16.95 -11.57
C TYR A 436 -1.38 -15.60 -12.15
N ILE A 437 -2.69 -15.48 -12.40
CA ILE A 437 -3.36 -14.23 -12.79
C ILE A 437 -4.17 -13.70 -11.60
N PRO A 438 -3.79 -12.57 -11.00
CA PRO A 438 -4.53 -12.00 -9.89
C PRO A 438 -5.91 -11.47 -10.33
N LYS A 439 -6.88 -11.50 -9.41
CA LYS A 439 -8.23 -10.98 -9.67
C LYS A 439 -8.29 -9.46 -9.56
N LYS A 440 -9.10 -8.83 -10.42
CA LYS A 440 -9.43 -7.40 -10.32
C LYS A 440 -10.30 -7.13 -9.10
N ARG A 441 -10.04 -6.01 -8.42
CA ARG A 441 -10.70 -5.61 -7.17
C ARG A 441 -11.95 -4.78 -7.41
N HIS A 442 -11.92 -3.92 -8.43
CA HIS A 442 -12.99 -2.99 -8.76
C HIS A 442 -13.18 -2.89 -10.28
N ASP A 443 -14.16 -2.07 -10.68
CA ASP A 443 -14.35 -1.64 -12.06
C ASP A 443 -14.26 -0.12 -12.10
N TYR A 444 -13.13 0.39 -12.61
CA TYR A 444 -12.89 1.82 -12.86
C TYR A 444 -12.55 2.03 -14.33
N SER A 445 -13.16 1.22 -15.21
CA SER A 445 -12.94 1.27 -16.65
C SER A 445 -13.36 2.60 -17.29
N ASP A 446 -14.15 3.41 -16.58
CA ASP A 446 -14.54 4.78 -16.95
C ASP A 446 -13.37 5.77 -16.91
N LYS A 447 -12.30 5.47 -16.16
CA LYS A 447 -11.12 6.34 -16.02
C LYS A 447 -9.94 5.79 -16.80
N LYS A 448 -9.37 6.62 -17.66
CA LYS A 448 -8.24 6.26 -18.52
C LYS A 448 -6.93 6.74 -17.93
N ILE A 449 -5.93 5.86 -17.83
CA ILE A 449 -4.59 6.19 -17.34
C ILE A 449 -3.55 5.92 -18.43
N ALA A 450 -2.67 6.90 -18.65
CA ALA A 450 -1.56 6.78 -19.59
C ALA A 450 -0.27 6.51 -18.83
N ILE A 451 0.47 5.50 -19.28
CA ILE A 451 1.80 5.18 -18.75
C ILE A 451 2.79 5.34 -19.89
N ILE A 452 3.85 6.11 -19.66
CA ILE A 452 4.83 6.48 -20.68
C ILE A 452 6.14 5.76 -20.37
N GLY A 453 6.45 4.73 -21.15
CA GLY A 453 7.55 3.80 -20.96
C GLY A 453 7.11 2.43 -20.43
N ALA A 454 7.51 1.36 -21.12
CA ALA A 454 7.21 -0.02 -20.79
C ALA A 454 8.37 -0.73 -20.07
N GLY A 455 9.14 0.00 -19.27
CA GLY A 455 10.14 -0.56 -18.35
C GLY A 455 9.54 -1.05 -17.01
N PRO A 456 10.37 -1.56 -16.08
CA PRO A 456 9.91 -2.13 -14.81
C PRO A 456 8.97 -1.22 -14.01
N ALA A 457 9.29 0.08 -13.91
CA ALA A 457 8.45 1.05 -13.19
C ALA A 457 7.08 1.25 -13.86
N GLY A 458 7.07 1.47 -15.18
CA GLY A 458 5.84 1.68 -15.94
C GLY A 458 4.94 0.44 -15.93
N LEU A 459 5.52 -0.74 -16.16
CA LEU A 459 4.78 -1.99 -16.14
C LEU A 459 4.28 -2.36 -14.73
N SER A 460 5.07 -2.10 -13.67
CA SER A 460 4.62 -2.27 -12.29
C SER A 460 3.44 -1.35 -11.97
N CYS A 461 3.51 -0.08 -12.36
CA CYS A 461 2.39 0.86 -12.21
C CYS A 461 1.14 0.36 -12.96
N ALA A 462 1.31 -0.12 -14.20
CA ALA A 462 0.24 -0.68 -15.02
C ALA A 462 -0.41 -1.88 -14.34
N TYR A 463 0.39 -2.81 -13.83
CA TYR A 463 -0.08 -4.01 -13.14
C TYR A 463 -0.98 -3.64 -11.95
N TYR A 464 -0.51 -2.78 -11.05
CA TYR A 464 -1.29 -2.45 -9.85
C TYR A 464 -2.56 -1.64 -10.15
N LEU A 465 -2.53 -0.73 -11.12
CA LEU A 465 -3.75 -0.04 -11.58
C LEU A 465 -4.71 -0.99 -12.29
N ALA A 466 -4.22 -1.98 -13.03
CA ALA A 466 -5.06 -2.98 -13.68
C ALA A 466 -5.78 -3.87 -12.66
N LEU A 467 -5.10 -4.21 -11.55
CA LEU A 467 -5.73 -4.89 -10.42
C LEU A 467 -6.84 -4.07 -9.77
N ASP A 468 -6.70 -2.74 -9.73
CA ASP A 468 -7.76 -1.87 -9.26
C ASP A 468 -8.88 -1.68 -10.30
N GLY A 469 -8.71 -2.15 -11.54
CA GLY A 469 -9.75 -2.16 -12.57
C GLY A 469 -9.79 -0.96 -13.52
N TYR A 470 -8.73 -0.15 -13.59
CA TYR A 470 -8.65 1.00 -14.49
C TYR A 470 -8.45 0.61 -15.96
N LYS A 471 -8.82 1.49 -16.90
CA LYS A 471 -8.44 1.36 -18.32
C LYS A 471 -7.06 1.98 -18.53
N ILE A 472 -6.05 1.14 -18.78
CA ILE A 472 -4.65 1.57 -18.89
C ILE A 472 -4.14 1.41 -20.33
N THR A 473 -3.40 2.41 -20.79
CA THR A 473 -2.59 2.32 -22.01
C THR A 473 -1.14 2.66 -21.70
N VAL A 474 -0.24 1.75 -22.04
CA VAL A 474 1.21 1.95 -21.96
C VAL A 474 1.72 2.35 -23.34
N PHE A 475 2.35 3.51 -23.44
CA PHE A 475 3.00 4.03 -24.64
C PHE A 475 4.49 3.75 -24.55
N GLU A 476 5.03 3.04 -25.54
CA GLU A 476 6.43 2.64 -25.61
C GLU A 476 7.05 3.13 -26.92
N LYS A 477 8.20 3.78 -26.82
CA LYS A 477 8.95 4.34 -27.95
C LYS A 477 9.50 3.24 -28.86
N GLN A 478 9.96 2.14 -28.28
CA GLN A 478 10.52 1.00 -29.02
C GLN A 478 9.43 0.04 -29.50
N ASP A 479 9.81 -0.90 -30.36
CA ASP A 479 8.95 -1.98 -30.86
C ASP A 479 8.79 -3.14 -29.85
N LYS A 480 9.68 -3.22 -28.85
CA LYS A 480 9.67 -4.22 -27.77
C LYS A 480 9.35 -3.62 -26.42
N LEU A 481 8.63 -4.38 -25.60
CA LEU A 481 8.32 -4.05 -24.20
C LEU A 481 9.44 -4.52 -23.25
N GLY A 482 9.41 -4.06 -22.00
CA GLY A 482 10.33 -4.46 -20.93
C GLY A 482 11.42 -3.42 -20.62
N GLY A 483 11.55 -2.36 -21.42
CA GLY A 483 12.53 -1.29 -21.22
C GLY A 483 13.96 -1.85 -21.06
N MET A 484 14.71 -1.38 -20.06
CA MET A 484 16.09 -1.83 -19.82
C MET A 484 16.23 -3.34 -19.53
N LEU A 485 15.18 -4.04 -19.08
CA LEU A 485 15.23 -5.50 -18.94
C LEU A 485 15.43 -6.18 -20.31
N THR A 486 14.72 -5.69 -21.32
CA THR A 486 14.78 -6.23 -22.68
C THR A 486 15.92 -5.61 -23.46
N LEU A 487 16.15 -4.31 -23.32
CA LEU A 487 17.05 -3.55 -24.19
C LEU A 487 18.48 -3.47 -23.64
N GLY A 488 18.64 -3.50 -22.32
CA GLY A 488 19.93 -3.36 -21.66
C GLY A 488 20.57 -4.65 -21.17
N ILE A 489 19.76 -5.63 -20.72
CA ILE A 489 20.31 -6.86 -20.16
C ILE A 489 20.47 -7.92 -21.25
N PRO A 490 21.67 -8.50 -21.42
CA PRO A 490 21.90 -9.56 -22.40
C PRO A 490 21.11 -10.84 -22.10
N SER A 491 20.77 -11.59 -23.15
CA SER A 491 19.99 -12.84 -23.03
C SER A 491 20.69 -13.96 -22.26
N PHE A 492 22.01 -13.94 -22.14
CA PHE A 492 22.73 -14.91 -21.30
C PHE A 492 22.61 -14.64 -19.79
N ARG A 493 22.00 -13.52 -19.40
CA ARG A 493 21.65 -13.20 -18.00
C ARG A 493 20.14 -13.19 -17.75
N LEU A 494 19.39 -12.73 -18.74
CA LEU A 494 17.94 -12.62 -18.67
C LEU A 494 17.31 -12.88 -20.03
N GLU A 495 16.73 -14.06 -20.19
CA GLU A 495 16.09 -14.46 -21.42
C GLU A 495 14.80 -13.65 -21.69
N LYS A 496 14.52 -13.43 -22.98
CA LYS A 496 13.40 -12.57 -23.38
C LYS A 496 12.04 -13.22 -23.14
N ASP A 497 11.97 -14.55 -23.18
CA ASP A 497 10.77 -15.33 -22.86
C ASP A 497 10.38 -15.18 -21.38
N VAL A 498 11.34 -15.09 -20.46
CA VAL A 498 11.11 -14.79 -19.04
C VAL A 498 10.43 -13.44 -18.86
N ILE A 499 10.96 -12.40 -19.51
CA ILE A 499 10.38 -11.05 -19.47
C ILE A 499 8.97 -11.05 -20.07
N ASN A 500 8.82 -11.67 -21.25
CA ASN A 500 7.55 -11.70 -21.97
C ASN A 500 6.47 -12.47 -21.19
N ALA A 501 6.83 -13.55 -20.51
CA ALA A 501 5.91 -14.33 -19.68
C ALA A 501 5.26 -13.49 -18.58
N GLU A 502 6.03 -12.62 -17.92
CA GLU A 502 5.50 -11.74 -16.87
C GLU A 502 4.75 -10.54 -17.44
N ILE A 503 5.16 -10.03 -18.60
CA ILE A 503 4.40 -9.00 -19.34
C ILE A 503 3.05 -9.54 -19.82
N ASP A 504 2.98 -10.81 -20.21
CA ASP A 504 1.73 -11.43 -20.65
C ASP A 504 0.69 -11.48 -19.52
N VAL A 505 1.09 -11.64 -18.25
CA VAL A 505 0.18 -11.44 -17.10
C VAL A 505 -0.47 -10.06 -17.16
N ILE A 506 0.31 -9.02 -17.45
CA ILE A 506 -0.16 -7.63 -17.51
C ILE A 506 -1.11 -7.43 -18.71
N LYS A 507 -0.84 -8.07 -19.85
CA LYS A 507 -1.75 -8.10 -21.00
C LYS A 507 -3.07 -8.82 -20.66
N GLU A 508 -3.01 -9.96 -19.98
CA GLU A 508 -4.19 -10.74 -19.55
C GLU A 508 -5.06 -9.96 -18.56
N LEU A 509 -4.47 -9.05 -17.77
CA LEU A 509 -5.21 -8.09 -16.95
C LEU A 509 -5.91 -6.98 -17.76
N GLY A 510 -5.70 -6.92 -19.08
CA GLY A 510 -6.38 -6.01 -20.00
C GLY A 510 -5.66 -4.68 -20.24
N VAL A 511 -4.37 -4.59 -19.91
CA VAL A 511 -3.54 -3.42 -20.24
C VAL A 511 -3.28 -3.36 -21.74
N GLU A 512 -3.50 -2.19 -22.33
CA GLU A 512 -3.22 -1.94 -23.75
C GLU A 512 -1.80 -1.42 -23.93
N PHE A 513 -1.09 -1.91 -24.95
CA PHE A 513 0.27 -1.50 -25.28
C PHE A 513 0.31 -0.86 -26.67
N LYS A 514 0.90 0.33 -26.76
CA LYS A 514 1.16 1.05 -28.02
C LYS A 514 2.67 1.23 -28.17
N THR A 515 3.29 0.31 -28.90
CA THR A 515 4.72 0.33 -29.21
C THR A 515 5.01 1.20 -30.44
N GLY A 516 6.26 1.63 -30.60
CA GLY A 516 6.68 2.54 -31.68
C GLY A 516 6.11 3.97 -31.56
N ILE A 517 5.61 4.35 -30.39
CA ILE A 517 5.01 5.68 -30.15
C ILE A 517 5.84 6.43 -29.11
N GLU A 518 6.48 7.52 -29.55
CA GLU A 518 7.23 8.43 -28.69
C GLU A 518 6.35 9.60 -28.25
N VAL A 519 5.94 9.59 -26.98
CA VAL A 519 5.19 10.70 -26.39
C VAL A 519 6.09 11.93 -26.28
N GLY A 520 5.63 13.09 -26.76
CA GLY A 520 6.42 14.31 -27.00
C GLY A 520 6.77 14.52 -28.48
N LYS A 521 6.70 13.47 -29.31
CA LYS A 521 6.97 13.55 -30.75
C LYS A 521 5.78 13.12 -31.60
N ASP A 522 5.28 11.91 -31.40
CA ASP A 522 4.18 11.34 -32.18
C ASP A 522 2.81 11.68 -31.58
N VAL A 523 2.76 11.87 -30.26
CA VAL A 523 1.59 12.35 -29.51
C VAL A 523 2.06 13.13 -28.29
N THR A 524 1.34 14.16 -27.86
CA THR A 524 1.65 14.96 -26.68
C THR A 524 0.77 14.58 -25.48
N ILE A 525 1.24 14.85 -24.26
CA ILE A 525 0.41 14.69 -23.04
C ILE A 525 -0.90 15.49 -23.16
N GLU A 526 -0.85 16.68 -23.78
CA GLU A 526 -2.03 17.52 -23.97
C GLU A 526 -3.06 16.90 -24.92
N GLU A 527 -2.63 16.24 -26.00
CA GLU A 527 -3.53 15.49 -26.88
C GLU A 527 -4.13 14.29 -26.16
N LEU A 528 -3.35 13.60 -25.33
CA LEU A 528 -3.86 12.50 -24.52
C LEU A 528 -4.89 13.00 -23.48
N ARG A 529 -4.67 14.14 -22.84
CA ARG A 529 -5.71 14.76 -21.97
C ARG A 529 -7.01 14.97 -22.73
N LYS A 530 -6.94 15.51 -23.96
CA LYS A 530 -8.12 15.71 -24.83
C LYS A 530 -8.81 14.39 -25.21
N GLN A 531 -8.10 13.27 -25.22
CA GLN A 531 -8.65 11.91 -25.43
C GLN A 531 -9.29 11.31 -24.16
N GLY A 532 -9.27 12.04 -23.04
CA GLY A 532 -9.90 11.67 -21.78
C GLY A 532 -9.00 10.93 -20.79
N TYR A 533 -7.67 10.96 -20.97
CA TYR A 533 -6.74 10.43 -19.97
C TYR A 533 -6.72 11.33 -18.72
N ASN A 534 -6.92 10.73 -17.55
CA ASN A 534 -7.08 11.44 -16.27
C ASN A 534 -5.76 11.63 -15.52
N ALA A 535 -4.75 10.78 -15.78
CA ALA A 535 -3.43 10.87 -15.16
C ALA A 535 -2.35 10.21 -16.03
N PHE A 536 -1.11 10.60 -15.78
CA PHE A 536 0.08 10.20 -16.53
C PHE A 536 1.16 9.68 -15.58
N TYR A 537 1.73 8.51 -15.85
CA TYR A 537 2.92 8.01 -15.17
C TYR A 537 4.12 8.01 -16.12
N VAL A 538 5.11 8.87 -15.86
CA VAL A 538 6.32 9.01 -16.67
C VAL A 538 7.40 8.07 -16.14
N ALA A 539 7.75 7.07 -16.94
CA ALA A 539 8.68 5.99 -16.60
C ALA A 539 9.55 5.59 -17.81
N ILE A 540 10.03 6.58 -18.57
CA ILE A 540 10.85 6.36 -19.78
C ILE A 540 12.23 5.74 -19.49
N GLY A 541 12.72 5.85 -18.25
CA GLY A 541 13.98 5.27 -17.81
C GLY A 541 15.22 5.98 -18.35
N ALA A 542 16.40 5.54 -17.91
CA ALA A 542 17.70 6.06 -18.37
C ALA A 542 18.25 5.22 -19.54
N GLN A 543 17.64 5.40 -20.71
CA GLN A 543 17.93 4.59 -21.91
C GLN A 543 19.01 5.18 -22.84
N GLY A 544 19.54 6.36 -22.54
CA GLY A 544 20.65 6.96 -23.29
C GLY A 544 22.01 6.65 -22.65
N GLY A 545 23.06 6.56 -23.46
CA GLY A 545 24.45 6.50 -22.98
C GLY A 545 25.06 7.90 -22.77
N ARG A 546 25.99 8.01 -21.81
CA ARG A 546 26.77 9.25 -21.62
C ARG A 546 28.06 9.23 -22.44
N MET A 547 28.40 10.38 -23.01
CA MET A 547 29.70 10.64 -23.64
C MET A 547 30.69 11.24 -22.62
N LEU A 548 31.98 11.22 -22.92
CA LEU A 548 33.06 11.64 -22.02
C LEU A 548 33.50 13.10 -22.22
N GLY A 549 33.21 13.70 -23.38
CA GLY A 549 33.70 15.03 -23.74
C GLY A 549 35.16 15.03 -24.20
N ILE A 550 35.69 13.90 -24.67
CA ILE A 550 37.11 13.77 -25.07
C ILE A 550 37.29 13.80 -26.59
N ASN A 551 38.49 14.18 -27.04
CA ASN A 551 38.80 14.17 -28.48
C ASN A 551 38.68 12.75 -29.05
N GLY A 552 38.09 12.64 -30.25
CA GLY A 552 37.89 11.40 -30.98
C GLY A 552 36.55 10.68 -30.71
N GLU A 553 35.81 11.04 -29.66
CA GLU A 553 34.64 10.24 -29.20
C GLU A 553 33.42 10.23 -30.13
N ASN A 554 33.34 11.15 -31.10
CA ASN A 554 32.23 11.21 -32.06
C ASN A 554 32.54 10.52 -33.40
N HIS A 555 33.65 9.79 -33.52
CA HIS A 555 34.02 9.09 -34.75
C HIS A 555 33.35 7.72 -34.89
N ASN A 556 33.26 7.24 -36.13
CA ASN A 556 32.80 5.90 -36.44
C ASN A 556 33.69 4.85 -35.75
N GLY A 557 33.07 3.89 -35.06
CA GLY A 557 33.77 2.89 -34.24
C GLY A 557 33.73 3.21 -32.74
N VAL A 558 33.26 4.40 -32.34
CA VAL A 558 32.97 4.75 -30.95
C VAL A 558 31.45 4.70 -30.72
N VAL A 559 31.00 3.86 -29.78
CA VAL A 559 29.56 3.67 -29.50
C VAL A 559 29.34 3.66 -27.99
N THR A 560 28.20 4.15 -27.51
CA THR A 560 27.87 3.97 -26.09
C THR A 560 27.51 2.51 -25.81
N GLY A 561 27.87 2.01 -24.63
CA GLY A 561 27.56 0.65 -24.22
C GLY A 561 26.06 0.35 -24.22
N ILE A 562 25.23 1.34 -23.88
CA ILE A 562 23.78 1.22 -23.89
C ILE A 562 23.24 1.08 -25.32
N ASP A 563 23.71 1.90 -26.26
CA ASP A 563 23.27 1.81 -27.66
C ASP A 563 23.72 0.48 -28.28
N PHE A 564 24.95 0.04 -28.00
CA PHE A 564 25.49 -1.25 -28.43
C PHE A 564 24.64 -2.42 -27.92
N LEU A 565 24.37 -2.49 -26.61
CA LEU A 565 23.54 -3.55 -26.02
C LEU A 565 22.12 -3.53 -26.57
N ARG A 566 21.53 -2.34 -26.75
CA ARG A 566 20.19 -2.20 -27.33
C ARG A 566 20.15 -2.74 -28.75
N ASP A 567 21.14 -2.41 -29.59
CA ASP A 567 21.17 -2.86 -30.97
C ASP A 567 21.33 -4.37 -31.08
N VAL A 568 22.18 -4.98 -30.24
CA VAL A 568 22.31 -6.44 -30.14
C VAL A 568 21.00 -7.08 -29.67
N ASN A 569 20.36 -6.54 -28.62
CA ASN A 569 19.12 -7.08 -28.06
C ASN A 569 17.90 -6.91 -29.00
N LEU A 570 17.94 -5.93 -29.90
CA LEU A 570 16.94 -5.76 -30.97
C LEU A 570 17.23 -6.63 -32.21
N ASN A 571 18.22 -7.54 -32.12
CA ASN A 571 18.66 -8.41 -33.21
C ASN A 571 19.13 -7.65 -34.46
N LYS A 572 19.67 -6.44 -34.30
CA LYS A 572 20.39 -5.78 -35.40
C LYS A 572 21.69 -6.55 -35.64
N GLU A 573 22.12 -6.61 -36.89
CA GLU A 573 23.37 -7.28 -37.24
C GLU A 573 24.57 -6.42 -36.79
N VAL A 574 25.02 -6.66 -35.56
CA VAL A 574 26.20 -6.03 -34.97
C VAL A 574 27.34 -7.03 -35.00
N LYS A 575 28.43 -6.70 -35.71
CA LYS A 575 29.66 -7.48 -35.74
C LYS A 575 30.81 -6.57 -35.35
N LEU A 576 31.61 -7.03 -34.40
CA LEU A 576 32.88 -6.40 -34.02
C LEU A 576 34.01 -7.31 -34.48
N SER A 577 35.07 -6.74 -35.03
CA SER A 577 36.30 -7.46 -35.42
C SER A 577 37.52 -6.69 -34.91
N GLY A 578 38.63 -7.36 -34.64
CA GLY A 578 39.80 -6.71 -34.08
C GLY A 578 39.68 -6.43 -32.58
N ASN A 579 40.39 -5.40 -32.12
CA ASN A 579 40.58 -5.08 -30.70
C ASN A 579 39.48 -4.13 -30.22
N VAL A 580 38.76 -4.52 -29.18
CA VAL A 580 37.70 -3.73 -28.57
C VAL A 580 38.15 -3.22 -27.20
N VAL A 581 38.04 -1.91 -27.01
CA VAL A 581 38.23 -1.27 -25.71
C VAL A 581 36.89 -0.88 -25.11
N VAL A 582 36.60 -1.36 -23.90
CA VAL A 582 35.40 -0.99 -23.14
C VAL A 582 35.80 -0.08 -21.99
N ILE A 583 35.19 1.10 -21.89
CA ILE A 583 35.50 2.08 -20.86
C ILE A 583 34.38 2.10 -19.82
N GLY A 584 34.67 1.65 -18.59
CA GLY A 584 33.72 1.64 -17.47
C GLY A 584 33.97 0.47 -16.49
N GLY A 585 33.60 0.66 -15.22
CA GLY A 585 33.79 -0.33 -14.16
C GLY A 585 32.51 -0.96 -13.58
N GLY A 586 31.33 -0.58 -14.06
CA GLY A 586 30.05 -1.09 -13.54
C GLY A 586 29.54 -2.36 -14.24
N ASN A 587 28.44 -2.93 -13.73
CA ASN A 587 27.81 -4.12 -14.32
C ASN A 587 27.47 -3.95 -15.82
N VAL A 588 27.04 -2.76 -16.23
CA VAL A 588 26.79 -2.47 -17.66
C VAL A 588 28.06 -2.63 -18.49
N ALA A 589 29.23 -2.22 -17.97
CA ALA A 589 30.48 -2.37 -18.69
C ALA A 589 30.89 -3.84 -18.84
N ILE A 590 30.62 -4.67 -17.82
CA ILE A 590 30.81 -6.12 -17.88
C ILE A 590 29.90 -6.74 -18.95
N ASP A 591 28.61 -6.40 -18.94
CA ASP A 591 27.64 -6.90 -19.93
C ASP A 591 28.04 -6.50 -21.36
N VAL A 592 28.50 -5.26 -21.55
CA VAL A 592 29.02 -4.76 -22.83
C VAL A 592 30.23 -5.57 -23.27
N ALA A 593 31.20 -5.80 -22.39
CA ALA A 593 32.41 -6.54 -22.72
C ALA A 593 32.12 -8.00 -23.10
N ARG A 594 31.29 -8.69 -22.30
CA ARG A 594 30.86 -10.07 -22.57
C ARG A 594 30.03 -10.20 -23.83
N THR A 595 29.23 -9.18 -24.14
CA THR A 595 28.48 -9.13 -25.40
C THR A 595 29.42 -8.88 -26.58
N ALA A 596 30.42 -8.01 -26.45
CA ALA A 596 31.45 -7.76 -27.47
C ALA A 596 32.19 -9.05 -27.88
N THR A 597 32.57 -9.88 -26.89
CA THR A 597 33.18 -11.19 -27.13
C THR A 597 32.27 -12.11 -27.96
N ARG A 598 30.95 -12.13 -27.67
CA ARG A 598 29.99 -13.01 -28.35
C ARG A 598 29.63 -12.55 -29.78
N VAL A 599 29.75 -11.25 -30.09
CA VAL A 599 29.51 -10.72 -31.43
C VAL A 599 30.74 -10.76 -32.35
N GLY A 600 31.86 -11.35 -31.89
CA GLY A 600 33.01 -11.69 -32.72
C GLY A 600 34.28 -10.88 -32.51
N ALA A 601 34.38 -10.07 -31.45
CA ALA A 601 35.62 -9.34 -31.13
C ALA A 601 36.81 -10.30 -30.93
N ASP A 602 37.98 -9.94 -31.47
CA ASP A 602 39.19 -10.77 -31.35
C ASP A 602 39.82 -10.64 -29.96
N THR A 603 39.84 -9.40 -29.43
CA THR A 603 40.23 -9.12 -28.03
C THR A 603 39.29 -8.10 -27.41
N VAL A 604 39.00 -8.25 -26.12
CA VAL A 604 38.18 -7.29 -25.36
C VAL A 604 38.94 -6.90 -24.09
N ASN A 605 39.25 -5.62 -23.96
CA ASN A 605 39.94 -5.05 -22.80
C ASN A 605 39.08 -3.98 -22.15
N MET A 606 38.78 -4.15 -20.87
CA MET A 606 38.09 -3.16 -20.06
C MET A 606 39.09 -2.22 -19.38
N TYR A 607 38.76 -0.94 -19.34
CA TYR A 607 39.51 0.10 -18.61
C TYR A 607 38.55 0.89 -17.72
N CYS A 608 38.91 1.07 -16.46
CA CYS A 608 38.10 1.81 -15.49
C CYS A 608 38.93 2.68 -14.55
N LEU A 609 38.30 3.71 -13.99
CA LEU A 609 38.95 4.69 -13.11
C LEU A 609 39.22 4.09 -11.74
N GLU A 610 38.35 3.19 -11.32
CA GLU A 610 38.30 2.54 -10.03
C GLU A 610 39.45 1.54 -9.87
N SER A 611 40.01 1.47 -8.66
CA SER A 611 40.79 0.30 -8.25
C SER A 611 39.87 -0.91 -8.12
N ARG A 612 40.45 -2.11 -8.05
CA ARG A 612 39.68 -3.35 -7.96
C ARG A 612 38.72 -3.35 -6.76
N GLU A 613 39.15 -2.79 -5.63
CA GLU A 613 38.43 -2.80 -4.36
C GLU A 613 37.21 -1.88 -4.34
N ILE A 614 37.18 -0.85 -5.21
CA ILE A 614 36.08 0.13 -5.29
C ILE A 614 35.33 0.05 -6.63
N MET A 615 35.54 -1.02 -7.39
CA MET A 615 34.90 -1.21 -8.68
C MET A 615 33.38 -1.39 -8.48
N PRO A 616 32.51 -0.70 -9.25
CA PRO A 616 31.05 -0.78 -9.02
C PRO A 616 30.39 -2.10 -9.41
N ALA A 617 31.05 -2.94 -10.22
CA ALA A 617 30.52 -4.23 -10.64
C ALA A 617 30.48 -5.25 -9.48
N LEU A 618 29.54 -6.20 -9.54
CA LEU A 618 29.45 -7.29 -8.56
C LEU A 618 30.57 -8.32 -8.79
N GLU A 619 31.13 -8.88 -7.72
CA GLU A 619 32.28 -9.82 -7.82
C GLU A 619 32.01 -11.01 -8.75
N GLU A 620 30.82 -11.62 -8.66
CA GLU A 620 30.37 -12.73 -9.53
C GLU A 620 30.42 -12.35 -11.03
N GLU A 621 29.99 -11.13 -11.38
CA GLU A 621 30.03 -10.63 -12.76
C GLU A 621 31.47 -10.41 -13.23
N ILE A 622 32.36 -10.00 -12.32
CA ILE A 622 33.77 -9.81 -12.61
C ILE A 622 34.45 -11.17 -12.87
N GLU A 623 34.17 -12.17 -12.04
CA GLU A 623 34.67 -13.53 -12.21
C GLU A 623 34.22 -14.13 -13.55
N GLU A 624 32.95 -13.92 -13.93
CA GLU A 624 32.43 -14.33 -15.24
C GLU A 624 33.17 -13.65 -16.39
N ALA A 625 33.41 -12.34 -16.34
CA ALA A 625 34.16 -11.63 -17.37
C ALA A 625 35.59 -12.18 -17.51
N LEU A 626 36.27 -12.42 -16.39
CA LEU A 626 37.63 -12.99 -16.39
C LEU A 626 37.65 -14.42 -16.96
N SER A 627 36.63 -15.23 -16.67
CA SER A 627 36.49 -16.59 -17.22
C SER A 627 36.33 -16.61 -18.75
N GLU A 628 35.83 -15.52 -19.33
CA GLU A 628 35.69 -15.30 -20.77
C GLU A 628 36.94 -14.65 -21.41
N ASN A 629 38.06 -14.58 -20.67
CA ASN A 629 39.32 -13.94 -21.07
C ASN A 629 39.22 -12.43 -21.36
N ILE A 630 38.26 -11.75 -20.71
CA ILE A 630 38.16 -10.29 -20.78
C ILE A 630 39.12 -9.69 -19.76
N ALA A 631 40.12 -8.95 -20.23
CA ALA A 631 41.08 -8.31 -19.34
C ALA A 631 40.47 -7.05 -18.70
N ILE A 632 40.68 -6.86 -17.40
CA ILE A 632 40.20 -5.70 -16.65
C ILE A 632 41.39 -4.88 -16.14
N ASN A 633 41.50 -3.65 -16.64
CA ASN A 633 42.61 -2.75 -16.38
C ASN A 633 42.14 -1.59 -15.49
N ASN A 634 42.34 -1.77 -14.17
CA ASN A 634 41.94 -0.79 -13.16
C ASN A 634 42.84 0.45 -13.12
N SER A 635 42.29 1.54 -12.57
CA SER A 635 43.00 2.81 -12.32
C SER A 635 43.55 3.49 -13.59
N TRP A 636 42.78 3.48 -14.68
CA TRP A 636 43.09 4.14 -15.95
C TRP A 636 41.91 4.98 -16.44
N GLY A 637 42.16 6.25 -16.75
CA GLY A 637 41.16 7.15 -17.34
C GLY A 637 41.50 7.50 -18.78
N PRO A 638 40.51 7.56 -19.69
CA PRO A 638 40.77 7.91 -21.07
C PRO A 638 41.16 9.39 -21.19
N LYS A 639 42.19 9.66 -21.99
CA LYS A 639 42.67 11.01 -22.31
C LYS A 639 42.17 11.45 -23.68
N CYS A 640 42.31 10.61 -24.70
CA CYS A 640 41.73 10.81 -26.03
C CYS A 640 41.60 9.47 -26.78
N ILE A 641 40.77 9.47 -27.82
CA ILE A 641 40.65 8.37 -28.79
C ILE A 641 41.47 8.75 -30.02
N ILE A 642 42.38 7.87 -30.42
CA ILE A 642 43.33 8.08 -31.51
C ILE A 642 42.65 7.68 -32.82
N ILE A 643 42.62 8.63 -33.76
CA ILE A 643 41.98 8.47 -35.06
C ILE A 643 43.04 8.64 -36.15
N GLU A 644 43.15 7.63 -37.02
CA GLU A 644 43.97 7.70 -38.23
C GLU A 644 43.12 7.29 -39.43
N ASN A 645 43.17 8.07 -40.52
CA ASN A 645 42.39 7.83 -41.74
C ASN A 645 40.88 7.61 -41.47
N ASP A 646 40.30 8.44 -40.58
CA ASP A 646 38.88 8.39 -40.19
C ASP A 646 38.46 7.07 -39.52
N LYS A 647 39.42 6.33 -38.93
CA LYS A 647 39.19 5.10 -38.17
C LYS A 647 39.86 5.17 -36.81
N VAL A 648 39.24 4.54 -35.83
CA VAL A 648 39.84 4.32 -34.51
C VAL A 648 41.04 3.39 -34.66
N THR A 649 42.19 3.79 -34.12
CA THR A 649 43.40 2.95 -34.06
C THR A 649 43.88 2.69 -32.64
N GLY A 650 43.39 3.45 -31.66
CA GLY A 650 43.72 3.24 -30.26
C GLY A 650 43.08 4.24 -29.30
N VAL A 651 43.36 4.04 -28.01
CA VAL A 651 42.97 4.95 -26.93
C VAL A 651 44.20 5.28 -26.09
N GLU A 652 44.44 6.56 -25.85
CA GLU A 652 45.44 7.01 -24.88
C GLU A 652 44.78 7.09 -23.50
N PHE A 653 45.34 6.39 -22.52
CA PHE A 653 44.92 6.44 -21.12
C PHE A 653 45.95 7.15 -20.26
N LYS A 654 45.50 7.71 -19.15
CA LYS A 654 46.30 8.29 -18.08
C LYS A 654 45.97 7.65 -16.74
N LYS A 655 46.99 7.51 -15.87
CA LYS A 655 46.81 6.82 -14.59
C LYS A 655 45.84 7.60 -13.70
N CYS A 656 44.78 6.93 -13.22
CA CYS A 656 43.87 7.47 -12.22
C CYS A 656 44.43 7.15 -10.83
N VAL A 657 44.75 8.18 -10.04
CA VAL A 657 45.34 8.03 -8.71
C VAL A 657 44.27 8.00 -7.62
N LYS A 658 43.15 8.68 -7.86
CA LYS A 658 42.06 8.83 -6.91
C LYS A 658 40.77 9.09 -7.68
N VAL A 659 39.67 8.42 -7.32
CA VAL A 659 38.35 8.59 -7.99
C VAL A 659 37.43 9.54 -7.23
N PHE A 660 37.44 9.46 -5.91
CA PHE A 660 36.54 10.19 -5.03
C PHE A 660 37.28 11.20 -4.17
N ASP A 661 36.68 12.35 -3.89
CA ASP A 661 37.18 13.31 -2.90
C ASP A 661 37.02 12.78 -1.45
N GLU A 662 37.44 13.58 -0.47
CA GLU A 662 37.33 13.25 0.96
C GLU A 662 35.88 13.09 1.45
N ASN A 663 34.92 13.67 0.72
CA ASN A 663 33.49 13.58 0.98
C ASN A 663 32.83 12.44 0.19
N LYS A 664 33.61 11.54 -0.43
CA LYS A 664 33.16 10.45 -1.31
C LYS A 664 32.38 10.93 -2.54
N ARG A 665 32.56 12.18 -2.96
CA ARG A 665 32.00 12.71 -4.22
C ARG A 665 32.93 12.34 -5.36
N PHE A 666 32.34 12.01 -6.51
CA PHE A 666 33.11 11.68 -7.72
C PHE A 666 33.93 12.89 -8.17
N ALA A 667 35.26 12.77 -8.09
CA ALA A 667 36.23 13.83 -8.38
C ALA A 667 37.59 13.20 -8.74
N PRO A 668 37.72 12.62 -9.94
CA PRO A 668 38.91 11.86 -10.29
C PRO A 668 40.15 12.75 -10.44
N VAL A 669 41.30 12.27 -9.95
CA VAL A 669 42.61 12.91 -10.04
C VAL A 669 43.53 11.99 -10.83
N TYR A 670 44.21 12.56 -11.83
CA TYR A 670 45.05 11.84 -12.76
C TYR A 670 46.53 12.20 -12.60
N ASN A 671 47.42 11.24 -12.88
CA ASN A 671 48.82 11.49 -13.12
C ASN A 671 49.04 11.64 -14.62
N GLU A 672 49.16 12.88 -15.10
CA GLU A 672 49.33 13.18 -16.53
C GLU A 672 50.68 12.72 -17.11
N ASN A 673 51.66 12.39 -16.25
CA ASN A 673 52.97 11.90 -16.69
C ASN A 673 53.01 10.38 -16.93
N GLU A 674 52.00 9.65 -16.45
CA GLU A 674 51.90 8.21 -16.61
C GLU A 674 50.76 7.88 -17.56
N THR A 675 51.13 7.65 -18.82
CA THR A 675 50.20 7.39 -19.93
C THR A 675 50.53 6.08 -20.63
N ILE A 676 49.51 5.45 -21.20
CA ILE A 676 49.64 4.25 -22.04
C ILE A 676 48.79 4.44 -23.29
N ILE A 677 49.26 3.87 -24.41
CA ILE A 677 48.48 3.81 -25.66
C ILE A 677 48.09 2.35 -25.88
N VAL A 678 46.80 2.13 -26.08
CA VAL A 678 46.20 0.79 -26.25
C VAL A 678 45.61 0.71 -27.65
N PRO A 679 46.06 -0.22 -28.51
CA PRO A 679 45.45 -0.44 -29.82
C PRO A 679 43.97 -0.81 -29.70
N ALA A 680 43.14 -0.20 -30.54
CA ALA A 680 41.70 -0.41 -30.55
C ALA A 680 41.13 -0.12 -31.93
N ASP A 681 40.27 -1.01 -32.42
CA ASP A 681 39.48 -0.84 -33.64
C ASP A 681 38.08 -0.30 -33.30
N TYR A 682 37.60 -0.58 -32.07
CA TYR A 682 36.32 -0.13 -31.54
C TYR A 682 36.44 0.31 -30.08
N VAL A 683 35.68 1.34 -29.70
CA VAL A 683 35.61 1.87 -28.33
C VAL A 683 34.16 1.89 -27.86
N LEU A 684 33.86 1.17 -26.78
CA LEU A 684 32.53 1.09 -26.19
C LEU A 684 32.49 1.87 -24.87
N LEU A 685 31.74 2.97 -24.84
CA LEU A 685 31.66 3.88 -23.69
C LEU A 685 30.54 3.48 -22.71
N SER A 686 30.91 2.93 -21.56
CA SER A 686 30.00 2.43 -20.51
C SER A 686 30.12 3.24 -19.22
N VAL A 687 30.12 4.57 -19.36
CA VAL A 687 30.46 5.54 -18.29
C VAL A 687 29.24 6.18 -17.61
N GLY A 688 28.04 5.69 -17.94
CA GLY A 688 26.80 6.07 -17.28
C GLY A 688 25.60 6.13 -18.22
N GLN A 689 24.43 6.21 -17.61
CA GLN A 689 23.15 6.30 -18.31
C GLN A 689 22.55 7.71 -18.19
N ALA A 690 21.70 8.07 -19.14
CA ALA A 690 21.00 9.34 -19.21
C ALA A 690 19.53 9.13 -19.58
N MET A 691 18.67 9.99 -19.04
CA MET A 691 17.28 10.10 -19.44
C MET A 691 17.20 11.14 -20.57
N ASP A 692 16.44 10.81 -21.61
CA ASP A 692 16.13 11.74 -22.69
C ASP A 692 14.62 11.98 -22.72
N PHE A 693 14.21 13.15 -22.21
CA PHE A 693 12.80 13.55 -22.17
C PHE A 693 12.33 14.16 -23.48
N GLY A 694 13.22 14.51 -24.42
CA GLY A 694 12.87 15.25 -25.63
C GLY A 694 11.91 16.41 -25.33
N LYS A 695 10.72 16.36 -25.95
CA LYS A 695 9.61 17.31 -25.76
C LYS A 695 8.45 16.77 -24.92
N LEU A 696 8.65 15.65 -24.23
CA LEU A 696 7.59 14.93 -23.50
C LEU A 696 6.83 15.81 -22.51
N LEU A 697 7.57 16.72 -21.84
CA LEU A 697 7.08 17.56 -20.75
C LEU A 697 7.00 19.04 -21.13
N ASP A 698 7.10 19.35 -22.42
CA ASP A 698 6.90 20.72 -22.93
C ASP A 698 5.52 21.23 -22.48
N ASN A 699 5.47 22.49 -22.04
CA ASN A 699 4.26 23.14 -21.52
C ASN A 699 3.66 22.46 -20.26
N SER A 700 4.43 21.67 -19.52
CA SER A 700 4.04 21.17 -18.19
C SER A 700 4.67 21.98 -17.06
N LYS A 701 4.14 21.83 -15.84
CA LYS A 701 4.74 22.36 -14.60
C LYS A 701 5.75 21.39 -13.97
N ALA A 702 6.16 20.33 -14.66
CA ALA A 702 7.16 19.42 -14.14
C ALA A 702 8.54 20.07 -14.19
N GLU A 703 9.32 19.90 -13.13
CA GLU A 703 10.66 20.48 -13.01
C GLU A 703 11.73 19.38 -13.03
N PHE A 704 12.96 19.76 -13.35
CA PHE A 704 14.11 18.86 -13.40
C PHE A 704 15.14 19.22 -12.35
N ASN A 705 15.72 18.20 -11.72
CA ASN A 705 16.92 18.32 -10.91
C ASN A 705 18.16 18.59 -11.79
N PRO A 706 19.29 19.04 -11.22
CA PRO A 706 20.54 19.23 -11.96
C PRO A 706 21.04 17.99 -12.72
N ASN A 707 20.76 16.80 -12.19
CA ASN A 707 21.09 15.50 -12.80
C ASN A 707 20.07 15.05 -13.87
N LYS A 708 19.12 15.93 -14.25
CA LYS A 708 18.04 15.68 -15.22
C LYS A 708 16.99 14.65 -14.78
N THR A 709 16.93 14.22 -13.52
CA THR A 709 15.73 13.52 -13.02
C THR A 709 14.58 14.51 -12.82
N LEU A 710 13.35 14.00 -12.76
CA LEU A 710 12.18 14.81 -12.44
C LEU A 710 12.10 15.10 -10.94
N VAL A 711 11.71 16.32 -10.61
CA VAL A 711 11.34 16.71 -9.25
C VAL A 711 9.94 16.19 -8.97
N ALA A 712 9.81 15.34 -7.95
CA ALA A 712 8.55 14.86 -7.43
C ALA A 712 8.64 14.62 -5.92
N ASP A 713 7.51 14.62 -5.25
CA ASP A 713 7.44 14.26 -3.83
C ASP A 713 7.79 12.77 -3.62
N GLU A 714 8.71 12.47 -2.70
CA GLU A 714 9.26 11.11 -2.53
C GLU A 714 8.22 10.08 -2.06
N PHE A 715 7.14 10.53 -1.41
CA PHE A 715 6.09 9.65 -0.91
C PHE A 715 4.98 9.47 -1.94
N THR A 716 4.51 10.56 -2.54
CA THR A 716 3.36 10.59 -3.47
C THR A 716 3.77 10.42 -4.93
N TYR A 717 5.04 10.56 -5.29
CA TYR A 717 5.55 10.45 -6.66
C TYR A 717 4.93 11.47 -7.62
N GLN A 718 4.24 12.50 -7.10
CA GLN A 718 3.58 13.55 -7.86
C GLN A 718 4.58 14.64 -8.21
N THR A 719 4.60 15.07 -9.47
CA THR A 719 5.44 16.18 -9.94
C THR A 719 4.77 17.54 -9.67
N GLY A 720 5.44 18.64 -10.04
CA GLY A 720 4.83 19.98 -10.04
C GLY A 720 3.59 20.11 -10.95
N GLN A 721 3.40 19.19 -11.89
CA GLN A 721 2.19 19.04 -12.70
C GLN A 721 1.25 18.01 -12.03
N PRO A 722 0.07 18.40 -11.51
CA PRO A 722 -0.72 17.55 -10.61
C PRO A 722 -1.16 16.19 -11.17
N ASP A 723 -1.43 16.10 -12.46
CA ASP A 723 -1.85 14.87 -13.14
C ASP A 723 -0.68 14.04 -13.67
N VAL A 724 0.57 14.46 -13.44
CA VAL A 724 1.79 13.77 -13.87
C VAL A 724 2.55 13.26 -12.65
N PHE A 725 2.77 11.95 -12.65
CA PHE A 725 3.53 11.20 -11.65
C PHE A 725 4.76 10.59 -12.32
N THR A 726 5.81 10.29 -11.55
CA THR A 726 7.06 9.74 -12.08
C THR A 726 7.69 8.76 -11.11
N GLY A 727 8.43 7.76 -11.60
CA GLY A 727 9.19 6.84 -10.77
C GLY A 727 10.21 6.04 -11.57
N GLY A 728 10.87 5.09 -10.91
CA GLY A 728 12.07 4.43 -11.45
C GLY A 728 13.19 5.44 -11.70
N ASP A 729 13.99 5.19 -12.74
CA ASP A 729 15.17 6.02 -13.02
C ASP A 729 14.82 7.50 -13.31
N CYS A 730 13.60 7.78 -13.80
CA CYS A 730 13.13 9.15 -14.03
C CYS A 730 13.07 9.98 -12.74
N LEU A 731 12.91 9.35 -11.57
CA LEU A 731 12.88 10.00 -10.28
C LEU A 731 14.25 9.91 -9.58
N THR A 732 14.79 8.70 -9.48
CA THR A 732 15.97 8.43 -8.64
C THR A 732 17.30 8.53 -9.37
N GLY A 733 17.29 8.59 -10.69
CA GLY A 733 18.43 8.17 -11.52
C GLY A 733 18.55 6.64 -11.55
N PRO A 734 19.50 6.11 -12.34
CA PRO A 734 19.67 4.66 -12.55
C PRO A 734 19.78 3.87 -11.25
N ARG A 735 18.87 2.91 -11.03
CA ARG A 735 18.89 1.96 -9.90
C ARG A 735 18.56 0.54 -10.38
N PHE A 736 18.38 -0.40 -9.45
CA PHE A 736 18.04 -1.78 -9.80
C PHE A 736 16.56 -1.93 -10.14
N ALA A 737 16.22 -2.98 -10.91
CA ALA A 737 14.85 -3.25 -11.33
C ALA A 737 13.84 -3.32 -10.16
N ILE A 738 14.26 -3.88 -9.01
CA ILE A 738 13.42 -3.98 -7.82
C ILE A 738 13.06 -2.62 -7.21
N ASP A 739 13.95 -1.61 -7.32
CA ASP A 739 13.65 -0.23 -6.90
C ASP A 739 12.59 0.38 -7.81
N ALA A 740 12.72 0.20 -9.13
CA ALA A 740 11.76 0.67 -10.13
C ALA A 740 10.38 0.01 -9.94
N ILE A 741 10.35 -1.29 -9.63
CA ILE A 741 9.12 -2.04 -9.33
C ILE A 741 8.41 -1.47 -8.10
N ALA A 742 9.15 -1.22 -7.03
CA ALA A 742 8.61 -0.61 -5.81
C ALA A 742 8.04 0.79 -6.09
N ALA A 743 8.76 1.62 -6.85
CA ALA A 743 8.31 2.95 -7.28
C ALA A 743 7.04 2.89 -8.13
N GLY A 744 6.92 1.92 -9.04
CA GLY A 744 5.71 1.70 -9.84
C GLY A 744 4.47 1.41 -8.99
N LYS A 745 4.60 0.56 -7.98
CA LYS A 745 3.53 0.27 -7.00
C LYS A 745 3.09 1.53 -6.26
N GLN A 746 4.05 2.32 -5.78
CA GLN A 746 3.74 3.55 -5.05
C GLN A 746 3.09 4.61 -5.95
N GLY A 747 3.56 4.75 -7.20
CA GLY A 747 2.94 5.60 -8.21
C GLY A 747 1.49 5.20 -8.51
N ALA A 748 1.21 3.89 -8.63
CA ALA A 748 -0.15 3.39 -8.83
C ALA A 748 -1.09 3.77 -7.67
N ILE A 749 -0.64 3.64 -6.41
CA ILE A 749 -1.43 4.04 -5.23
C ILE A 749 -1.76 5.54 -5.26
N SER A 750 -0.80 6.38 -5.66
CA SER A 750 -1.01 7.81 -5.77
C SER A 750 -1.97 8.17 -6.90
N ILE A 751 -1.81 7.56 -8.07
CA ILE A 751 -2.70 7.77 -9.22
C ILE A 751 -4.12 7.36 -8.88
N HIS A 752 -4.31 6.18 -8.25
CA HIS A 752 -5.61 5.73 -7.76
C HIS A 752 -6.28 6.79 -6.89
N ARG A 753 -5.54 7.42 -5.97
CA ARG A 753 -6.08 8.47 -5.11
C ARG A 753 -6.37 9.75 -5.90
N PHE A 754 -5.45 10.16 -6.76
CA PHE A 754 -5.55 11.41 -7.52
C PHE A 754 -6.78 11.47 -8.43
N VAL A 755 -7.08 10.39 -9.16
CA VAL A 755 -8.18 10.37 -10.15
C VAL A 755 -9.56 10.21 -9.51
N GLN A 756 -9.61 10.03 -8.19
CA GLN A 756 -10.83 9.88 -7.41
C GLN A 756 -11.12 11.17 -6.68
N ARG A 757 -12.37 11.63 -6.73
CA ARG A 757 -12.78 12.88 -6.10
C ARG A 757 -12.44 12.85 -4.61
N GLY A 758 -11.91 13.97 -4.11
CA GLY A 758 -11.79 14.25 -2.68
C GLY A 758 -10.84 13.33 -1.90
N GLN A 759 -10.01 12.53 -2.57
CA GLN A 759 -9.05 11.67 -1.89
C GLN A 759 -7.72 12.39 -1.63
N SER A 760 -7.18 12.22 -0.43
CA SER A 760 -5.83 12.65 -0.09
C SER A 760 -4.80 11.65 -0.60
N LEU A 761 -3.68 12.14 -1.13
CA LEU A 761 -2.53 11.32 -1.51
C LEU A 761 -1.79 10.71 -0.31
N VAL A 762 -2.01 11.25 0.90
CA VAL A 762 -1.23 10.90 2.10
C VAL A 762 -2.06 10.20 3.18
N PHE A 763 -3.32 10.60 3.41
CA PHE A 763 -4.06 10.09 4.55
C PHE A 763 -4.40 8.60 4.45
N GLY A 764 -4.08 7.86 5.51
CA GLY A 764 -4.34 6.43 5.65
C GLY A 764 -3.40 5.55 4.83
N ARG A 765 -2.38 6.11 4.19
CA ARG A 765 -1.39 5.36 3.43
C ARG A 765 -0.30 4.81 4.36
N ASP A 766 0.18 3.62 4.04
CA ASP A 766 1.30 3.01 4.74
C ASP A 766 2.59 3.76 4.41
N THR A 767 3.40 4.08 5.42
CA THR A 767 4.70 4.73 5.24
C THR A 767 5.76 3.76 4.74
N ARG A 768 5.53 2.44 4.90
CA ARG A 768 6.43 1.35 4.51
C ARG A 768 7.84 1.53 5.08
N VAL A 769 7.93 2.04 6.31
CA VAL A 769 9.21 2.19 7.00
C VAL A 769 9.51 0.90 7.76
N TYR A 770 10.47 0.14 7.23
CA TYR A 770 10.98 -1.07 7.87
C TYR A 770 12.40 -0.80 8.40
N LYS A 771 12.68 -1.32 9.60
CA LYS A 771 13.98 -1.18 10.25
C LYS A 771 14.47 -2.56 10.68
N ALA A 772 15.72 -2.86 10.36
CA ALA A 772 16.37 -4.09 10.80
C ALA A 772 16.60 -4.05 12.31
N PHE A 773 16.51 -5.22 12.95
CA PHE A 773 16.95 -5.36 14.34
C PHE A 773 18.48 -5.24 14.46
N ASP A 774 18.94 -5.00 15.68
CA ASP A 774 20.37 -5.00 16.01
C ASP A 774 20.94 -6.42 16.00
N LYS A 775 21.81 -6.69 15.03
CA LYS A 775 22.46 -8.00 14.87
C LYS A 775 23.51 -8.28 15.95
N GLU A 776 24.13 -7.24 16.52
CA GLU A 776 25.16 -7.40 17.56
C GLU A 776 24.58 -7.90 18.89
N ASN A 777 23.28 -7.71 19.11
CA ASN A 777 22.60 -8.19 20.30
C ASN A 777 22.04 -9.62 20.17
N LEU A 778 22.27 -10.32 19.06
CA LEU A 778 21.75 -11.67 18.86
C LEU A 778 22.61 -12.73 19.54
N ASN A 779 21.96 -13.74 20.12
CA ASN A 779 22.62 -14.97 20.51
C ASN A 779 22.41 -16.01 19.40
N LEU A 780 23.49 -16.33 18.68
CA LEU A 780 23.52 -17.26 17.56
C LEU A 780 24.20 -18.60 17.93
N ASP A 781 24.43 -18.86 19.21
CA ASP A 781 25.00 -20.12 19.67
C ASP A 781 24.00 -21.27 19.47
N GLY A 782 24.50 -22.42 19.00
CA GLY A 782 23.72 -23.65 18.86
C GLY A 782 22.98 -23.83 17.53
N TYR A 783 23.06 -22.87 16.60
CA TYR A 783 22.58 -23.09 15.22
C TYR A 783 23.51 -24.01 14.44
N ASP A 784 22.95 -24.81 13.53
CA ASP A 784 23.72 -25.67 12.63
C ASP A 784 24.53 -24.86 11.59
N LYS A 785 25.43 -25.57 10.90
CA LYS A 785 26.23 -25.04 9.79
C LYS A 785 25.99 -25.80 8.48
N THR A 786 24.74 -26.18 8.24
CA THR A 786 24.34 -26.91 7.03
C THR A 786 24.79 -26.13 5.78
N PRO A 787 25.53 -26.77 4.85
CA PRO A 787 26.05 -26.09 3.67
C PRO A 787 24.95 -25.48 2.79
N ARG A 788 25.23 -24.28 2.27
CA ARG A 788 24.39 -23.59 1.29
C ARG A 788 24.28 -24.42 0.00
N GLN A 789 23.07 -24.54 -0.54
CA GLN A 789 22.87 -25.12 -1.86
C GLN A 789 23.33 -24.15 -2.95
N SER A 790 23.91 -24.68 -4.02
CA SER A 790 24.41 -23.89 -5.16
C SER A 790 23.74 -24.34 -6.45
N ALA A 791 23.53 -23.41 -7.37
CA ALA A 791 22.96 -23.70 -8.67
C ALA A 791 23.98 -24.48 -9.50
N ASN A 792 23.51 -25.50 -10.21
CA ASN A 792 24.33 -26.19 -11.20
C ASN A 792 24.44 -25.31 -12.44
N HIS A 793 25.54 -25.45 -13.20
CA HIS A 793 25.74 -24.73 -14.46
C HIS A 793 25.83 -25.72 -15.63
N ASP A 794 25.14 -25.41 -16.72
CA ASP A 794 25.27 -26.16 -17.97
C ASP A 794 26.46 -25.63 -18.80
N ASN A 795 27.59 -26.32 -18.65
CA ASN A 795 28.83 -25.98 -19.37
C ASN A 795 28.73 -26.12 -20.89
N GLN A 796 27.69 -26.77 -21.43
CA GLN A 796 27.48 -26.88 -22.89
C GLN A 796 26.99 -25.55 -23.49
N ILE A 797 26.45 -24.65 -22.67
CA ILE A 797 25.79 -23.40 -23.10
C ILE A 797 26.73 -22.19 -23.02
N ASN A 798 27.97 -22.33 -22.53
CA ASN A 798 28.90 -21.22 -22.26
C ASN A 798 29.20 -20.28 -23.47
N LYS A 799 28.89 -20.70 -24.70
CA LYS A 799 29.06 -19.89 -25.94
C LYS A 799 27.74 -19.41 -26.56
N GLU A 800 26.59 -19.75 -25.99
CA GLU A 800 25.27 -19.31 -26.46
C GLU A 800 24.79 -18.06 -25.70
N PHE A 801 23.76 -17.39 -26.24
CA PHE A 801 23.06 -16.29 -25.57
C PHE A 801 21.96 -16.81 -24.63
N LYS A 802 22.30 -17.67 -23.67
CA LYS A 802 21.37 -18.27 -22.70
C LYS A 802 21.95 -18.32 -21.28
N ASP A 803 21.10 -18.24 -20.26
CA ASP A 803 21.49 -18.42 -18.86
C ASP A 803 21.92 -19.88 -18.66
N ASN A 804 23.19 -20.10 -18.32
CA ASN A 804 23.71 -21.43 -18.05
C ASN A 804 23.41 -21.89 -16.61
N ARG A 805 22.91 -20.99 -15.74
CA ARG A 805 22.57 -21.29 -14.35
C ARG A 805 21.22 -22.00 -14.26
N LEU A 806 21.26 -23.26 -13.87
CA LEU A 806 20.08 -24.11 -13.72
C LEU A 806 19.28 -23.72 -12.48
N THR A 807 17.97 -23.79 -12.60
CA THR A 807 17.05 -23.64 -11.46
C THR A 807 17.27 -24.77 -10.45
N PHE A 808 17.17 -24.46 -9.15
CA PHE A 808 17.23 -25.47 -8.08
C PHE A 808 16.25 -26.62 -8.31
N THR A 809 16.63 -27.81 -7.89
CA THR A 809 15.68 -28.94 -7.79
C THR A 809 14.80 -28.79 -6.55
N GLU A 810 13.68 -29.50 -6.51
CA GLU A 810 12.81 -29.53 -5.32
C GLU A 810 13.56 -30.00 -4.06
N GLU A 811 14.52 -30.92 -4.22
CA GLU A 811 15.37 -31.40 -3.13
C GLU A 811 16.29 -30.29 -2.60
N GLN A 812 16.91 -29.52 -3.51
CA GLN A 812 17.73 -28.36 -3.13
C GLN A 812 16.86 -27.30 -2.42
N ILE A 813 15.63 -27.06 -2.89
CA ILE A 813 14.70 -26.13 -2.24
C ILE A 813 14.37 -26.56 -0.81
N LYS A 814 14.08 -27.84 -0.58
CA LYS A 814 13.82 -28.35 0.78
C LYS A 814 15.02 -28.10 1.70
N LYS A 815 16.22 -28.50 1.27
CA LYS A 815 17.46 -28.30 2.04
C LYS A 815 17.77 -26.82 2.29
N GLU A 816 17.65 -25.97 1.28
CA GLU A 816 18.01 -24.56 1.40
C GLU A 816 17.01 -23.77 2.25
N THR A 817 15.72 -24.06 2.13
CA THR A 817 14.68 -23.37 2.91
C THR A 817 14.74 -23.71 4.40
N GLU A 818 15.20 -24.91 4.77
CA GLU A 818 15.45 -25.34 6.16
C GLU A 818 16.53 -24.51 6.86
N ARG A 819 17.45 -23.87 6.11
CA ARG A 819 18.52 -23.03 6.67
C ARG A 819 18.00 -21.68 7.21
N CYS A 820 16.78 -21.28 6.86
CA CYS A 820 16.21 -20.00 7.25
C CYS A 820 15.96 -19.92 8.78
N LEU A 821 16.58 -18.95 9.46
CA LEU A 821 16.51 -18.81 10.91
C LEU A 821 15.13 -18.36 11.46
N GLY A 822 14.19 -17.97 10.60
CA GLY A 822 12.91 -17.44 11.10
C GLY A 822 13.07 -16.13 11.88
N CYS A 823 13.92 -15.21 11.42
CA CYS A 823 14.39 -14.02 12.14
C CYS A 823 13.32 -13.15 12.83
N GLY A 824 12.16 -12.93 12.20
CA GLY A 824 11.10 -12.06 12.71
C GLY A 824 9.81 -12.79 13.14
N ALA A 825 9.07 -12.15 14.05
CA ALA A 825 7.69 -12.49 14.40
C ALA A 825 6.85 -11.21 14.54
N THR A 826 5.53 -11.32 14.39
CA THR A 826 4.61 -10.19 14.62
C THR A 826 4.33 -10.04 16.11
N ILE A 827 4.29 -8.81 16.60
CA ILE A 827 3.93 -8.47 17.98
C ILE A 827 2.60 -7.71 17.96
N ILE A 828 1.66 -8.10 18.83
CA ILE A 828 0.34 -7.46 18.95
C ILE A 828 0.31 -6.52 20.15
N ASP A 829 -0.12 -5.29 19.92
CA ASP A 829 -0.60 -4.40 20.97
C ASP A 829 -2.06 -4.76 21.31
N GLU A 830 -2.24 -5.54 22.37
CA GLU A 830 -3.55 -6.05 22.81
C GLU A 830 -4.55 -4.94 23.10
N TYR A 831 -4.09 -3.80 23.62
CA TYR A 831 -5.00 -2.69 23.90
C TYR A 831 -5.51 -2.04 22.62
N LYS A 832 -4.65 -1.88 21.61
CA LYS A 832 -5.05 -1.36 20.30
C LYS A 832 -5.89 -2.35 19.49
N CYS A 833 -5.83 -3.65 19.79
CA CYS A 833 -6.63 -4.64 19.10
C CYS A 833 -8.13 -4.42 19.38
N VAL A 834 -8.93 -4.35 18.31
CA VAL A 834 -10.40 -4.22 18.37
C VAL A 834 -11.11 -5.53 18.03
N GLY A 835 -10.36 -6.61 17.81
CA GLY A 835 -10.91 -7.95 17.58
C GLY A 835 -11.68 -8.11 16.28
N CYS A 836 -11.23 -7.48 15.18
CA CYS A 836 -11.90 -7.57 13.88
C CYS A 836 -11.55 -8.82 13.06
N GLY A 837 -10.47 -9.54 13.36
CA GLY A 837 -10.09 -10.76 12.61
C GLY A 837 -9.38 -10.54 11.27
N GLN A 838 -9.21 -9.31 10.78
CA GLN A 838 -8.51 -9.04 9.51
C GLN A 838 -7.11 -9.67 9.47
N CYS A 839 -6.31 -9.48 10.52
CA CYS A 839 -4.97 -10.08 10.64
C CYS A 839 -4.96 -11.62 10.56
N THR A 840 -5.99 -12.28 11.07
CA THR A 840 -6.17 -13.75 10.99
C THR A 840 -6.48 -14.16 9.56
N THR A 841 -7.39 -13.45 8.88
CA THR A 841 -7.78 -13.80 7.50
C THR A 841 -6.65 -13.67 6.49
N LYS A 842 -5.68 -12.77 6.74
CA LYS A 842 -4.51 -12.58 5.88
C LYS A 842 -3.32 -13.49 6.25
N CYS A 843 -3.42 -14.25 7.34
CA CYS A 843 -2.34 -15.14 7.77
C CYS A 843 -2.42 -16.50 7.07
N LYS A 844 -1.52 -16.77 6.13
CA LYS A 844 -1.42 -18.08 5.45
C LYS A 844 -0.75 -19.19 6.27
N PHE A 845 -0.39 -18.91 7.52
CA PHE A 845 0.46 -19.77 8.37
C PHE A 845 -0.24 -20.22 9.66
N ASP A 846 -1.51 -19.85 9.85
CA ASP A 846 -2.27 -20.06 11.08
C ASP A 846 -1.54 -19.56 12.34
N ALA A 847 -0.69 -18.55 12.17
CA ALA A 847 0.13 -17.97 13.21
C ALA A 847 -0.60 -16.91 14.03
N ILE A 848 -1.78 -16.45 13.59
CA ILE A 848 -2.59 -15.47 14.31
C ILE A 848 -4.00 -16.02 14.47
N LYS A 849 -4.48 -16.09 15.71
CA LYS A 849 -5.84 -16.52 16.04
C LYS A 849 -6.59 -15.41 16.74
N LEU A 850 -7.91 -15.39 16.54
CA LEU A 850 -8.79 -14.52 17.28
C LEU A 850 -9.36 -15.31 18.46
N VAL A 851 -9.04 -14.89 19.69
CA VAL A 851 -9.42 -15.58 20.92
C VAL A 851 -10.43 -14.73 21.69
N ARG A 852 -11.49 -15.36 22.21
CA ARG A 852 -12.49 -14.64 23.00
C ARG A 852 -11.96 -14.32 24.39
N HIS A 853 -11.70 -13.05 24.69
CA HIS A 853 -11.23 -12.59 26.01
C HIS A 853 -12.35 -12.06 26.91
N TYR A 854 -13.48 -11.71 26.30
CA TYR A 854 -14.53 -10.96 26.93
C TYR A 854 -15.91 -11.54 26.64
N ASP A 855 -16.90 -11.09 27.41
CA ASP A 855 -18.28 -11.57 27.34
C ASP A 855 -19.26 -10.40 27.57
N ASN A 856 -19.16 -9.36 26.73
CA ASN A 856 -20.07 -8.22 26.75
C ASN A 856 -20.95 -8.21 25.50
N GLU A 857 -22.20 -7.82 25.68
CA GLU A 857 -23.23 -7.72 24.63
C GLU A 857 -23.63 -6.27 24.39
N SER A 858 -24.30 -6.00 23.26
CA SER A 858 -25.04 -4.75 23.06
C SER A 858 -26.11 -4.59 24.14
N ILE A 859 -26.40 -3.34 24.50
CA ILE A 859 -27.50 -3.00 25.40
C ILE A 859 -28.40 -1.97 24.74
N SER A 860 -29.69 -2.06 25.04
CA SER A 860 -30.67 -1.08 24.55
C SER A 860 -30.34 0.32 25.08
N PHE A 861 -30.67 1.34 24.30
CA PHE A 861 -30.33 2.74 24.56
C PHE A 861 -30.63 3.21 26.00
N GLU A 862 -31.74 2.75 26.61
CA GLU A 862 -32.13 3.16 27.97
C GLU A 862 -31.11 2.74 29.04
N HIS A 863 -30.37 1.66 28.78
CA HIS A 863 -29.40 1.07 29.70
C HIS A 863 -27.98 1.62 29.53
N VAL A 864 -27.70 2.35 28.44
CA VAL A 864 -26.36 2.89 28.14
C VAL A 864 -25.87 3.85 29.23
N LYS A 865 -26.71 4.83 29.61
CA LYS A 865 -26.33 5.84 30.61
C LYS A 865 -26.02 5.20 31.98
N PRO A 866 -26.86 4.31 32.55
CA PRO A 866 -26.52 3.56 33.76
C PRO A 866 -25.18 2.81 33.67
N ALA A 867 -24.93 2.12 32.55
CA ALA A 867 -23.70 1.35 32.36
C ALA A 867 -22.45 2.24 32.33
N VAL A 868 -22.51 3.37 31.63
CA VAL A 868 -21.44 4.39 31.57
C VAL A 868 -21.15 4.96 32.96
N VAL A 869 -22.17 5.35 33.73
CA VAL A 869 -21.99 5.90 35.07
C VAL A 869 -21.27 4.91 35.98
N LYS A 870 -21.70 3.64 35.97
CA LYS A 870 -21.07 2.56 36.74
C LYS A 870 -19.59 2.38 36.36
N ASN A 871 -19.27 2.41 35.07
CA ASN A 871 -17.90 2.24 34.59
C ASN A 871 -17.00 3.44 34.95
N VAL A 872 -17.51 4.67 34.85
CA VAL A 872 -16.78 5.89 35.25
C VAL A 872 -16.38 5.82 36.74
N LEU A 873 -17.28 5.36 37.61
CA LEU A 873 -16.98 5.18 39.04
C LEU A 873 -15.88 4.12 39.24
N LYS A 874 -16.00 2.95 38.61
CA LYS A 874 -14.97 1.89 38.65
C LYS A 874 -13.60 2.38 38.17
N ARG A 875 -13.57 3.15 37.08
CA ARG A 875 -12.34 3.73 36.51
C ARG A 875 -11.68 4.71 37.47
N LYS A 876 -12.44 5.59 38.12
CA LYS A 876 -11.90 6.53 39.12
C LYS A 876 -11.17 5.80 40.24
N VAL A 877 -11.75 4.71 40.75
CA VAL A 877 -11.10 3.86 41.77
C VAL A 877 -9.77 3.31 41.25
N LYS A 878 -9.76 2.71 40.04
CA LYS A 878 -8.52 2.18 39.42
C LYS A 878 -7.42 3.23 39.28
N ILE A 879 -7.76 4.44 38.83
CA ILE A 879 -6.80 5.55 38.69
C ILE A 879 -6.18 5.90 40.04
N VAL A 880 -6.99 6.04 41.08
CA VAL A 880 -6.50 6.37 42.44
C VAL A 880 -5.60 5.25 42.97
N THR A 881 -6.03 3.99 42.85
CA THR A 881 -5.22 2.83 43.28
C THR A 881 -3.88 2.76 42.55
N LYS A 882 -3.85 3.04 41.24
CA LYS A 882 -2.62 3.06 40.44
C LYS A 882 -1.67 4.18 40.88
N LYS A 883 -2.18 5.39 41.12
CA LYS A 883 -1.38 6.52 41.63
C LYS A 883 -0.74 6.19 42.98
N ILE A 884 -1.50 5.57 43.90
CA ILE A 884 -1.01 5.13 45.21
C ILE A 884 0.11 4.09 45.05
N LYS A 885 -0.10 3.03 44.25
CA LYS A 885 0.94 2.01 44.00
C LYS A 885 2.21 2.60 43.40
N LYS A 886 2.08 3.54 42.46
CA LYS A 886 3.24 4.20 41.85
C LYS A 886 4.02 5.01 42.87
N ALA A 887 3.35 5.75 43.75
CA ALA A 887 3.98 6.54 44.80
C ALA A 887 4.77 5.67 45.80
N PHE A 888 4.24 4.50 46.18
CA PHE A 888 4.94 3.55 47.04
C PHE A 888 6.16 2.91 46.37
N ASN A 889 6.08 2.62 45.06
CA ASN A 889 7.18 2.00 44.32
C ASN A 889 8.25 2.99 43.84
N SER A 890 8.04 4.31 43.95
CA SER A 890 9.02 5.35 43.60
C SER A 890 9.74 5.93 44.81
N GLY A 891 9.57 5.31 45.99
CA GLY A 891 10.24 5.65 47.25
C GLY A 891 11.41 4.71 47.62
N GLU A 892 11.75 3.78 46.73
CA GLU A 892 13.02 3.04 46.66
C GLU A 892 13.80 3.54 45.43
#